data_AF-A0A955LPV8-F1
#
_entry.id   AF-A0A955LPV8-F1
#
_cell.length_a   1.000
_cell.length_b   1.000
_cell.length_c   1.000
_cell.angle_alpha   90.00
_cell.angle_beta   90.00
_cell.angle_gamma   90.00
#
_symmetry.space_group_name_H-M   'P 1'
#
loop_
_entity.id
_entity.type
_entity.pdbx_description
1 polymer ?
#
loop_
_entity_poly.entity_id
_entity_poly.type
_entity_poly.pdbx_seq_one_letter_code
_entity_poly.pdbx_strand_id
1 'polypeptide(L)'
;MKRVLYGIFLALLLMIPAPQAAAQNEAIFKFEQFIQDYYKNPDPDQVPGLLLNLMDTQYFETGEVFKQNRQLLYAYAFGRIAEEEPSLVPLYIKMFDKASLPGKAFLVNVFQVCGNDEVKTFLEKVKEKEDNKDIKPLIEDALERNMPLPFDPLTKEIKIPYDIEMLWAEFFVSGNEEAIRRVLSLVDKPDIIREKILAYLNGDEVTGNKQLLLVRIRKVIGIAIDPETNEIPVTGDLGALMMSRIRQQIASNNDFELLMDQIDVPTEEFLTVATKAEAVRTLETYALRNDKVLKLCQQAIPDVEGLGKDFLLNLAFRGEFRRDNNGQARDYLMELIARNPDQLLLHAVLAEVYLALDDTEAAANQVDFLSRRDPAVAFQLKRMVELKRLDAWGDAAEADGEPIEDLTVLLSSIKAKSKSVSSYQTHVVLGDDKQTVLSWDADFVAPDRYSVEQGLYRDKGVLVDKWIAIGKDVYRFLGEWVHDGEGVSGLADISEKLRMDKWTSLLPDKSGIQATRLNIKGQEVVRLSFEPDFTEGFFARPISDEIKDQKATLWVNADNKYIRKAKLEINAVDPQGKTVKVVYDQEFFTHGADLIIDKPARVREMPKDQKSESGEGSENEGANVESSDEEAAQVAE
;
A
#
# COMPACT_ATOMS: atom_id res chain seq x y z
N MET A 1 -24.72 -11.46 41.36
CA MET A 1 -23.42 -11.56 42.05
C MET A 1 -22.68 -12.82 41.57
N LYS A 2 -22.00 -12.74 40.40
CA LYS A 2 -20.99 -13.68 39.82
C LYS A 2 -20.63 -13.39 38.34
N ARG A 3 -20.81 -12.15 37.84
CA ARG A 3 -20.37 -11.72 36.50
C ARG A 3 -19.85 -10.27 36.44
N VAL A 4 -19.19 -9.80 37.50
CA VAL A 4 -18.56 -8.46 37.58
C VAL A 4 -17.03 -8.55 37.75
N LEU A 5 -16.46 -9.75 37.70
CA LEU A 5 -15.03 -10.00 37.99
C LEU A 5 -14.15 -10.25 36.75
N TYR A 6 -14.64 -9.92 35.54
CA TYR A 6 -13.83 -9.91 34.31
C TYR A 6 -13.52 -8.49 33.80
N GLY A 7 -14.09 -7.45 34.40
CA GLY A 7 -13.85 -6.05 34.03
C GLY A 7 -12.71 -5.35 34.78
N ILE A 8 -12.15 -5.96 35.84
CA ILE A 8 -11.13 -5.35 36.70
C ILE A 8 -9.74 -5.98 36.51
N PHE A 9 -9.65 -7.13 35.82
CA PHE A 9 -8.37 -7.76 35.47
C PHE A 9 -7.78 -7.26 34.13
N LEU A 10 -8.56 -6.54 33.31
CA LEU A 10 -8.10 -5.93 32.05
C LEU A 10 -7.61 -4.47 32.22
N ALA A 11 -7.93 -3.83 33.34
CA ALA A 11 -7.51 -2.45 33.64
C ALA A 11 -6.17 -2.35 34.39
N LEU A 12 -5.64 -3.47 34.91
CA LEU A 12 -4.34 -3.54 35.60
C LEU A 12 -3.20 -4.14 34.75
N LEU A 13 -3.47 -4.44 33.48
CA LEU A 13 -2.47 -4.83 32.47
C LEU A 13 -2.11 -3.65 31.52
N LEU A 14 -2.60 -2.44 31.81
CA LEU A 14 -2.33 -1.20 31.06
C LEU A 14 -1.43 -0.21 31.83
N MET A 15 -0.67 -0.66 32.82
CA MET A 15 0.33 0.18 33.51
C MET A 15 1.75 -0.42 33.40
N ILE A 16 2.32 -0.34 32.19
CA ILE A 16 3.76 -0.39 31.84
C ILE A 16 3.94 0.67 30.70
N PRO A 17 5.04 1.44 30.61
CA PRO A 17 5.02 2.86 30.21
C PRO A 17 5.01 3.07 28.68
N ALA A 18 3.82 3.29 28.10
CA ALA A 18 3.65 3.65 26.69
C ALA A 18 4.45 4.90 26.21
N PRO A 19 4.60 6.00 26.98
CA PRO A 19 5.32 7.18 26.48
C PRO A 19 6.85 6.98 26.42
N GLN A 20 7.40 6.11 27.27
CA GLN A 20 8.85 5.89 27.32
C GLN A 20 9.33 4.98 26.18
N ALA A 21 8.56 3.95 25.83
CA ALA A 21 8.82 3.10 24.66
C ALA A 21 8.68 3.88 23.33
N ALA A 22 7.70 4.79 23.24
CA ALA A 22 7.52 5.65 22.06
C ALA A 22 8.69 6.62 21.86
N ALA A 23 9.15 7.30 22.92
CA ALA A 23 10.29 8.21 22.85
C ALA A 23 11.61 7.49 22.52
N GLN A 24 11.77 6.25 22.99
CA GLN A 24 12.93 5.41 22.67
C GLN A 24 12.97 4.98 21.20
N ASN A 25 11.81 4.56 20.66
CA ASN A 25 11.69 4.23 19.25
C ASN A 25 11.96 5.47 18.37
N GLU A 26 11.57 6.65 18.82
CA GLU A 26 11.85 7.91 18.13
C GLU A 26 13.37 8.21 18.10
N ALA A 27 14.10 8.02 19.21
CA ALA A 27 15.54 8.25 19.26
C ALA A 27 16.31 7.30 18.33
N ILE A 28 15.95 6.02 18.31
CA ILE A 28 16.54 5.02 17.40
C ILE A 28 16.21 5.37 15.95
N PHE A 29 14.97 5.74 15.66
CA PHE A 29 14.55 6.12 14.31
C PHE A 29 15.30 7.35 13.81
N LYS A 30 15.44 8.41 14.63
CA LYS A 30 16.24 9.59 14.31
C LYS A 30 17.70 9.25 14.07
N PHE A 31 18.24 8.32 14.85
CA PHE A 31 19.60 7.85 14.69
C PHE A 31 19.80 7.06 13.38
N GLU A 32 18.94 6.08 13.10
CA GLU A 32 18.98 5.32 11.84
C GLU A 32 18.83 6.25 10.63
N GLN A 33 17.95 7.24 10.72
CA GLN A 33 17.78 8.25 9.68
C GLN A 33 19.03 9.12 9.50
N PHE A 34 19.64 9.60 10.59
CA PHE A 34 20.87 10.38 10.53
C PHE A 34 21.99 9.63 9.82
N ILE A 35 22.24 8.36 10.21
CA ILE A 35 23.28 7.56 9.56
C ILE A 35 22.93 7.32 8.09
N GLN A 36 21.70 6.91 7.76
CA GLN A 36 21.29 6.63 6.37
C GLN A 36 21.43 7.82 5.42
N ASP A 37 21.35 9.04 5.94
CA ASP A 37 21.44 10.28 5.17
C ASP A 37 22.77 11.03 5.35
N TYR A 38 23.71 10.51 6.15
CA TYR A 38 24.96 11.22 6.52
C TYR A 38 25.76 11.64 5.28
N TYR A 39 25.97 10.73 4.32
CA TYR A 39 26.71 11.03 3.09
C TYR A 39 26.09 12.16 2.24
N LYS A 40 24.80 12.47 2.42
CA LYS A 40 24.13 13.56 1.68
C LYS A 40 24.48 14.92 2.25
N ASN A 41 24.54 15.02 3.58
CA ASN A 41 24.79 16.27 4.31
C ASN A 41 25.65 15.95 5.56
N PRO A 42 26.95 15.69 5.38
CA PRO A 42 27.81 15.31 6.50
C PRO A 42 27.90 16.46 7.51
N ASP A 43 27.51 16.17 8.75
CA ASP A 43 27.57 17.11 9.87
C ASP A 43 28.25 16.44 11.07
N PRO A 44 29.60 16.45 11.13
CA PRO A 44 30.33 15.80 12.21
C PRO A 44 30.07 16.43 13.58
N ASP A 45 29.67 17.71 13.65
CA ASP A 45 29.44 18.40 14.94
C ASP A 45 28.23 17.83 15.69
N GLN A 46 27.26 17.23 14.99
CA GLN A 46 26.10 16.57 15.60
C GLN A 46 26.40 15.16 16.12
N VAL A 47 27.42 14.50 15.57
CA VAL A 47 27.75 13.09 15.85
C VAL A 47 27.98 12.83 17.35
N PRO A 48 28.75 13.66 18.09
CA PRO A 48 28.91 13.51 19.53
C PRO A 48 27.59 13.50 20.32
N GLY A 49 26.68 14.43 20.01
CA GLY A 49 25.41 14.56 20.71
C GLY A 49 24.49 13.36 20.44
N LEU A 50 24.46 12.89 19.20
CA LEU A 50 23.69 11.71 18.80
C LEU A 50 24.22 10.43 19.45
N LEU A 51 25.53 10.26 19.49
CA LEU A 51 26.16 9.10 20.12
C LEU A 51 25.87 9.04 21.63
N LEU A 52 25.98 10.19 22.33
CA LEU A 52 25.60 10.28 23.75
C LEU A 52 24.12 9.91 23.96
N ASN A 53 23.23 10.52 23.19
CA ASN A 53 21.79 10.25 23.28
C ASN A 53 21.47 8.76 23.03
N LEU A 54 22.16 8.12 22.08
CA LEU A 54 22.00 6.69 21.79
C LEU A 54 22.41 5.82 22.98
N MET A 55 23.58 6.10 23.57
CA MET A 55 24.10 5.36 24.72
C MET A 55 23.26 5.54 26.00
N ASP A 56 22.56 6.66 26.13
CA ASP A 56 21.66 6.96 27.25
C ASP A 56 20.24 6.37 27.06
N THR A 57 19.95 5.72 25.93
CA THR A 57 18.65 5.06 25.75
C THR A 57 18.56 3.78 26.59
N GLN A 58 17.39 3.53 27.19
CA GLN A 58 17.13 2.26 27.88
C GLN A 58 17.30 1.06 26.95
N TYR A 59 17.06 1.23 25.64
CA TYR A 59 17.29 0.21 24.62
C TYR A 59 18.77 -0.24 24.56
N PHE A 60 19.68 0.71 24.81
CA PHE A 60 21.10 0.44 24.93
C PHE A 60 21.45 -0.20 26.28
N GLU A 61 20.87 0.30 27.38
CA GLU A 61 21.12 -0.22 28.74
C GLU A 61 20.62 -1.66 28.95
N THR A 62 19.48 -2.03 28.37
CA THR A 62 18.87 -3.37 28.52
C THR A 62 19.58 -4.45 27.70
N GLY A 63 20.56 -4.07 26.89
CA GLY A 63 21.22 -5.01 25.99
C GLY A 63 20.43 -5.29 24.70
N GLU A 64 19.31 -4.61 24.44
CA GLU A 64 18.48 -4.88 23.25
C GLU A 64 19.19 -4.48 21.94
N VAL A 65 20.00 -3.40 21.93
CA VAL A 65 20.90 -3.04 20.80
C VAL A 65 21.87 -4.19 20.45
N PHE A 66 22.18 -5.03 21.42
CA PHE A 66 23.13 -6.14 21.29
C PHE A 66 22.46 -7.38 20.71
N LYS A 67 21.12 -7.43 20.68
CA LYS A 67 20.39 -8.45 19.95
C LYS A 67 20.46 -8.13 18.46
N GLN A 68 20.82 -9.11 17.65
CA GLN A 68 20.95 -9.00 16.18
C GLN A 68 22.20 -8.27 15.65
N ASN A 69 23.31 -8.19 16.39
CA ASN A 69 24.59 -7.61 15.92
C ASN A 69 24.55 -6.12 15.50
N ARG A 70 23.44 -5.40 15.76
CA ARG A 70 23.30 -3.97 15.40
C ARG A 70 24.34 -3.09 16.08
N GLN A 71 24.76 -3.45 17.28
CA GLN A 71 25.84 -2.77 18.00
C GLN A 71 27.10 -2.61 17.14
N LEU A 72 27.56 -3.69 16.51
CA LEU A 72 28.78 -3.69 15.71
C LEU A 72 28.60 -2.89 14.42
N LEU A 73 27.40 -2.92 13.83
CA LEU A 73 27.07 -2.10 12.66
C LEU A 73 27.15 -0.60 12.98
N TYR A 74 26.56 -0.19 14.11
CA TYR A 74 26.61 1.21 14.55
C TYR A 74 28.02 1.62 14.98
N ALA A 75 28.74 0.73 15.67
CA ALA A 75 30.14 0.98 16.01
C ALA A 75 31.00 1.19 14.76
N TYR A 76 30.77 0.37 13.71
CA TYR A 76 31.40 0.56 12.41
C TYR A 76 31.06 1.92 11.81
N ALA A 77 29.78 2.31 11.75
CA ALA A 77 29.36 3.59 11.17
C ALA A 77 30.01 4.79 11.90
N PHE A 78 29.96 4.84 13.24
CA PHE A 78 30.58 5.93 14.00
C PHE A 78 32.11 5.93 13.90
N GLY A 79 32.72 4.75 13.85
CA GLY A 79 34.15 4.59 13.63
C GLY A 79 34.56 5.10 12.26
N ARG A 80 33.82 4.71 11.21
CA ARG A 80 34.06 5.16 9.83
C ARG A 80 33.91 6.67 9.69
N ILE A 81 32.89 7.28 10.32
CA ILE A 81 32.75 8.74 10.37
C ILE A 81 33.98 9.38 11.04
N ALA A 82 34.45 8.85 12.17
CA ALA A 82 35.62 9.39 12.86
C ALA A 82 36.96 9.10 12.15
N GLU A 83 37.00 8.12 11.26
CA GLU A 83 38.14 7.90 10.36
C GLU A 83 38.20 9.01 9.28
N GLU A 84 37.06 9.41 8.72
CA GLU A 84 36.97 10.55 7.78
C GLU A 84 37.12 11.90 8.49
N GLU A 85 36.67 11.99 9.75
CA GLU A 85 36.74 13.18 10.60
C GLU A 85 37.51 12.91 11.91
N PRO A 86 38.86 12.85 11.87
CA PRO A 86 39.68 12.50 13.04
C PRO A 86 39.51 13.41 14.26
N SER A 87 38.94 14.60 14.08
CA SER A 87 38.63 15.53 15.16
C SER A 87 37.60 14.97 16.18
N LEU A 88 36.84 13.94 15.80
CA LEU A 88 35.87 13.27 16.67
C LEU A 88 36.51 12.31 17.68
N VAL A 89 37.68 11.76 17.38
CA VAL A 89 38.34 10.75 18.23
C VAL A 89 38.60 11.27 19.66
N PRO A 90 39.17 12.48 19.87
CA PRO A 90 39.31 13.04 21.21
C PRO A 90 37.97 13.26 21.95
N LEU A 91 36.87 13.49 21.21
CA LEU A 91 35.54 13.63 21.81
C LEU A 91 35.02 12.28 22.30
N TYR A 92 35.20 11.21 21.52
CA TYR A 92 34.84 9.85 21.94
C TYR A 92 35.64 9.39 23.16
N ILE A 93 36.94 9.71 23.23
CA ILE A 93 37.76 9.46 24.43
C ILE A 93 37.16 10.16 25.66
N LYS A 94 36.75 11.43 25.54
CA LYS A 94 36.12 12.17 26.65
C LYS A 94 34.77 11.58 27.06
N MET A 95 34.03 10.97 26.13
CA MET A 95 32.75 10.31 26.42
C MET A 95 32.94 9.01 27.19
N PHE A 96 34.01 8.26 26.92
CA PHE A 96 34.28 6.97 27.56
C PHE A 96 34.27 7.05 29.09
N ASP A 97 34.87 8.10 29.67
CA ASP A 97 34.91 8.27 31.13
C ASP A 97 33.52 8.55 31.74
N LYS A 98 32.56 9.04 30.96
CA LYS A 98 31.19 9.35 31.41
C LYS A 98 30.16 8.27 31.05
N ALA A 99 30.50 7.37 30.12
CA ALA A 99 29.59 6.36 29.63
C ALA A 99 29.34 5.25 30.67
N SER A 100 28.15 4.66 30.59
CA SER A 100 27.81 3.41 31.29
C SER A 100 28.71 2.26 30.82
N LEU A 101 28.75 1.14 31.54
CA LEU A 101 29.57 -0.01 31.15
C LEU A 101 29.24 -0.54 29.72
N PRO A 102 27.95 -0.68 29.31
CA PRO A 102 27.62 -0.97 27.92
C PRO A 102 28.13 0.10 26.94
N GLY A 103 28.02 1.38 27.29
CA GLY A 103 28.48 2.50 26.44
C GLY A 103 29.99 2.49 26.25
N LYS A 104 30.74 2.20 27.31
CA LYS A 104 32.19 1.99 27.23
C LYS A 104 32.54 0.81 26.33
N ALA A 105 31.88 -0.33 26.47
CA ALA A 105 32.09 -1.49 25.60
C ALA A 105 31.85 -1.15 24.12
N PHE A 106 30.80 -0.40 23.83
CA PHE A 106 30.52 0.10 22.49
C PHE A 106 31.60 1.03 21.95
N LEU A 107 32.07 1.98 22.76
CA LEU A 107 33.15 2.88 22.35
C LEU A 107 34.46 2.12 22.06
N VAL A 108 34.74 1.01 22.77
CA VAL A 108 35.86 0.14 22.39
C VAL A 108 35.69 -0.41 20.98
N ASN A 109 34.49 -0.84 20.58
CA ASN A 109 34.22 -1.31 19.22
C ASN A 109 34.33 -0.17 18.18
N VAL A 110 33.94 1.06 18.53
CA VAL A 110 34.16 2.24 17.66
C VAL A 110 35.66 2.49 17.47
N PHE A 111 36.42 2.44 18.56
CA PHE A 111 37.88 2.59 18.55
C PHE A 111 38.59 1.49 17.77
N GLN A 112 38.04 0.29 17.66
CA GLN A 112 38.60 -0.73 16.80
C GLN A 112 38.58 -0.33 15.31
N VAL A 113 37.71 0.60 14.90
CA VAL A 113 37.61 1.07 13.51
C VAL A 113 38.40 2.36 13.29
N CYS A 114 38.33 3.34 14.21
CA CYS A 114 38.98 4.65 14.04
C CYS A 114 40.24 4.86 14.89
N GLY A 115 40.66 3.84 15.65
CA GLY A 115 41.67 3.98 16.69
C GLY A 115 43.05 4.31 16.15
N ASN A 116 43.70 5.27 16.79
CA ASN A 116 45.08 5.69 16.52
C ASN A 116 45.96 5.47 17.77
N ASP A 117 47.20 5.96 17.75
CA ASP A 117 48.14 5.80 18.87
C ASP A 117 47.66 6.51 20.15
N GLU A 118 46.87 7.59 20.03
CA GLU A 118 46.24 8.27 21.16
C GLU A 118 45.21 7.36 21.84
N VAL A 119 44.34 6.74 21.04
CA VAL A 119 43.35 5.76 21.53
C VAL A 119 44.03 4.55 22.18
N LYS A 120 45.11 4.02 21.58
CA LYS A 120 45.89 2.92 22.18
C LYS A 120 46.43 3.31 23.56
N THR A 121 47.06 4.49 23.65
CA THR A 121 47.61 5.01 24.91
C THR A 121 46.51 5.22 25.96
N PHE A 122 45.35 5.71 25.53
CA PHE A 122 44.18 5.86 26.38
C PHE A 122 43.68 4.50 26.91
N LEU A 123 43.46 3.52 26.03
CA LEU A 123 42.99 2.18 26.39
C LEU A 123 43.96 1.46 27.34
N GLU A 124 45.27 1.55 27.09
CA GLU A 124 46.31 1.03 27.99
C GLU A 124 46.21 1.61 29.40
N LYS A 125 45.90 2.91 29.51
CA LYS A 125 45.72 3.58 30.80
C LYS A 125 44.43 3.18 31.50
N VAL A 126 43.33 2.98 30.76
CA VAL A 126 42.01 2.74 31.36
C VAL A 126 41.72 1.27 31.62
N LYS A 127 42.43 0.32 30.99
CA LYS A 127 42.18 -1.12 31.18
C LYS A 127 42.38 -1.60 32.61
N GLU A 128 43.25 -0.94 33.39
CA GLU A 128 43.55 -1.28 34.79
C GLU A 128 42.67 -0.54 35.81
N LYS A 129 41.73 0.30 35.36
CA LYS A 129 40.76 0.95 36.27
C LYS A 129 39.73 -0.07 36.76
N GLU A 130 39.44 -0.07 38.06
CA GLU A 130 38.43 -0.97 38.69
C GLU A 130 37.06 -0.88 37.99
N ASP A 131 36.64 0.33 37.60
CA ASP A 131 35.36 0.59 36.92
C ASP A 131 35.26 -0.04 35.52
N ASN A 132 36.36 -0.59 34.99
CA ASN A 132 36.43 -1.20 33.66
C ASN A 132 36.73 -2.70 33.71
N LYS A 133 36.76 -3.34 34.89
CA LYS A 133 37.12 -4.76 35.03
C LYS A 133 36.30 -5.70 34.15
N ASP A 134 35.02 -5.40 33.96
CA ASP A 134 34.09 -6.24 33.21
C ASP A 134 34.27 -6.13 31.69
N ILE A 135 34.83 -5.01 31.22
CA ILE A 135 35.16 -4.77 29.80
C ILE A 135 36.65 -4.89 29.51
N LYS A 136 37.48 -5.17 30.53
CA LYS A 136 38.92 -5.34 30.40
C LYS A 136 39.30 -6.36 29.30
N PRO A 137 38.65 -7.54 29.19
CA PRO A 137 38.96 -8.49 28.11
C PRO A 137 38.72 -7.91 26.71
N LEU A 138 37.69 -7.08 26.55
CA LEU A 138 37.39 -6.43 25.27
C LEU A 138 38.43 -5.34 24.94
N ILE A 139 38.90 -4.60 25.95
CA ILE A 139 39.98 -3.61 25.79
C ILE A 139 41.29 -4.30 25.41
N GLU A 140 41.62 -5.42 26.07
CA GLU A 140 42.82 -6.22 25.77
C GLU A 140 42.77 -6.79 24.35
N ASP A 141 41.64 -7.38 23.93
CA ASP A 141 41.45 -7.87 22.56
C ASP A 141 41.59 -6.74 21.52
N ALA A 142 41.04 -5.55 21.79
CA ALA A 142 41.20 -4.39 20.91
C ALA A 142 42.67 -3.94 20.78
N LEU A 143 43.43 -3.94 21.87
CA LEU A 143 44.86 -3.59 21.87
C LEU A 143 45.71 -4.63 21.13
N GLU A 144 45.39 -5.93 21.27
CA GLU A 144 46.12 -7.03 20.63
C GLU A 144 45.95 -7.06 19.10
N ARG A 145 44.78 -6.71 18.58
CA ARG A 145 44.45 -6.84 17.14
C ARG A 145 45.03 -5.75 16.24
N ASN A 146 45.81 -4.82 16.78
CA ASN A 146 46.26 -3.57 16.14
C ASN A 146 45.08 -2.70 15.68
N MET A 147 44.88 -1.54 16.33
CA MET A 147 43.93 -0.52 15.88
C MET A 147 44.57 0.46 14.87
N PRO A 148 43.85 0.84 13.80
CA PRO A 148 42.52 0.35 13.42
C PRO A 148 42.58 -1.08 12.87
N LEU A 149 41.50 -1.86 13.05
CA LEU A 149 41.40 -3.22 12.52
C LEU A 149 41.53 -3.18 11.00
N PRO A 150 42.26 -4.13 10.37
CA PRO A 150 42.32 -4.26 8.91
C PRO A 150 41.02 -4.86 8.37
N PHE A 151 39.91 -4.17 8.56
CA PHE A 151 38.58 -4.55 8.12
C PHE A 151 38.05 -3.51 7.15
N ASP A 152 37.87 -3.93 5.90
CA ASP A 152 37.28 -3.12 4.85
C ASP A 152 36.11 -3.89 4.22
N PRO A 153 34.86 -3.43 4.42
CA PRO A 153 33.70 -4.05 3.80
C PRO A 153 33.78 -4.09 2.28
N LEU A 154 34.51 -3.21 1.61
CA LEU A 154 34.60 -3.16 0.14
C LEU A 154 35.47 -4.27 -0.44
N THR A 155 36.43 -4.79 0.31
CA THR A 155 37.32 -5.88 -0.15
C THR A 155 36.98 -7.24 0.45
N LYS A 156 36.22 -7.29 1.56
CA LYS A 156 35.81 -8.53 2.21
C LYS A 156 34.83 -9.35 1.37
N GLU A 157 35.02 -10.67 1.26
CA GLU A 157 34.05 -11.58 0.62
C GLU A 157 32.68 -11.56 1.33
N ILE A 158 31.58 -11.50 0.57
CA ILE A 158 30.21 -11.47 1.10
C ILE A 158 29.69 -12.91 1.28
N LYS A 159 29.58 -13.37 2.53
CA LYS A 159 29.19 -14.76 2.87
C LYS A 159 27.87 -14.84 3.61
N ILE A 160 27.56 -13.83 4.40
CA ILE A 160 26.38 -13.81 5.28
C ILE A 160 25.60 -12.49 5.12
N PRO A 161 24.30 -12.45 5.48
CA PRO A 161 23.49 -11.23 5.40
C PRO A 161 24.12 -10.01 6.10
N TYR A 162 24.84 -10.24 7.20
CA TYR A 162 25.53 -9.19 7.94
C TYR A 162 26.62 -8.45 7.13
N ASP A 163 27.26 -9.13 6.17
CA ASP A 163 28.25 -8.49 5.29
C ASP A 163 27.59 -7.43 4.38
N ILE A 164 26.30 -7.62 4.03
CA ILE A 164 25.52 -6.64 3.26
C ILE A 164 25.21 -5.41 4.11
N GLU A 165 24.87 -5.59 5.39
CA GLU A 165 24.64 -4.47 6.30
C GLU A 165 25.90 -3.60 6.44
N MET A 166 27.09 -4.21 6.49
CA MET A 166 28.36 -3.50 6.51
C MET A 166 28.61 -2.67 5.25
N LEU A 167 28.27 -3.19 4.07
CA LEU A 167 28.32 -2.43 2.81
C LEU A 167 27.34 -1.24 2.84
N TRP A 168 26.14 -1.43 3.38
CA TRP A 168 25.19 -0.33 3.54
C TRP A 168 25.70 0.74 4.50
N ALA A 169 26.31 0.36 5.64
CA ALA A 169 26.93 1.34 6.54
C ALA A 169 28.06 2.11 5.86
N GLU A 170 28.91 1.43 5.07
CA GLU A 170 29.94 2.10 4.27
C GLU A 170 29.34 3.12 3.31
N PHE A 171 28.32 2.74 2.53
CA PHE A 171 27.64 3.67 1.62
C PHE A 171 26.98 4.84 2.34
N PHE A 172 26.30 4.59 3.47
CA PHE A 172 25.57 5.63 4.18
C PHE A 172 26.49 6.66 4.83
N VAL A 173 27.70 6.27 5.23
CA VAL A 173 28.71 7.18 5.76
C VAL A 173 29.46 7.89 4.63
N SER A 174 30.09 7.16 3.71
CA SER A 174 31.03 7.75 2.74
C SER A 174 30.40 8.12 1.40
N GLY A 175 29.19 7.62 1.12
CA GLY A 175 28.54 7.76 -0.18
C GLY A 175 29.20 6.93 -1.29
N ASN A 176 30.13 6.02 -0.95
CA ASN A 176 30.90 5.23 -1.90
C ASN A 176 30.01 4.24 -2.65
N GLU A 177 29.86 4.46 -3.96
CA GLU A 177 28.98 3.67 -4.82
C GLU A 177 29.44 2.22 -4.99
N GLU A 178 30.73 1.93 -4.78
CA GLU A 178 31.25 0.58 -4.87
C GLU A 178 30.54 -0.36 -3.90
N ALA A 179 30.21 0.11 -2.70
CA ALA A 179 29.45 -0.68 -1.74
C ALA A 179 28.12 -1.18 -2.32
N ILE A 180 27.41 -0.34 -3.07
CA ILE A 180 26.14 -0.70 -3.72
C ILE A 180 26.39 -1.64 -4.89
N ARG A 181 27.45 -1.41 -5.69
CA ARG A 181 27.84 -2.31 -6.80
C ARG A 181 28.13 -3.73 -6.29
N ARG A 182 28.77 -3.85 -5.12
CA ARG A 182 28.99 -5.14 -4.46
C ARG A 182 27.70 -5.81 -4.02
N VAL A 183 26.72 -5.08 -3.48
CA VAL A 183 25.39 -5.63 -3.15
C VAL A 183 24.66 -6.06 -4.44
N LEU A 184 24.69 -5.25 -5.49
CA LEU A 184 24.09 -5.54 -6.80
C LEU A 184 24.66 -6.83 -7.42
N SER A 185 25.95 -7.10 -7.24
CA SER A 185 26.58 -8.34 -7.75
C SER A 185 25.94 -9.64 -7.22
N LEU A 186 25.21 -9.58 -6.11
CA LEU A 186 24.54 -10.73 -5.53
C LEU A 186 23.21 -11.05 -6.22
N VAL A 187 22.59 -10.05 -6.86
CA VAL A 187 21.27 -10.18 -7.50
C VAL A 187 21.31 -11.14 -8.69
N ASP A 188 22.43 -11.18 -9.39
CA ASP A 188 22.65 -12.02 -10.58
C ASP A 188 23.06 -13.47 -10.25
N LYS A 189 23.30 -13.79 -8.96
CA LYS A 189 23.61 -15.17 -8.57
C LYS A 189 22.46 -16.12 -8.91
N PRO A 190 22.70 -17.43 -9.15
CA PRO A 190 21.63 -18.37 -9.44
C PRO A 190 20.56 -18.48 -8.34
N ASP A 191 19.33 -18.84 -8.72
CA ASP A 191 18.23 -19.14 -7.80
C ASP A 191 18.32 -20.61 -7.34
N ILE A 192 19.14 -20.84 -6.31
CA ILE A 192 19.44 -22.18 -5.78
C ILE A 192 18.15 -22.93 -5.40
N ILE A 193 17.17 -22.23 -4.82
CA ILE A 193 15.90 -22.86 -4.39
C ILE A 193 15.13 -23.37 -5.60
N ARG A 194 15.06 -22.58 -6.68
CA ARG A 194 14.45 -23.01 -7.93
C ARG A 194 15.16 -24.22 -8.54
N GLU A 195 16.49 -24.19 -8.61
CA GLU A 195 17.28 -25.30 -9.15
C GLU A 195 17.03 -26.59 -8.38
N LYS A 196 17.04 -26.53 -7.04
CA LYS A 196 16.82 -27.69 -6.16
C LYS A 196 15.39 -28.24 -6.26
N ILE A 197 14.39 -27.35 -6.33
CA ILE A 197 13.00 -27.76 -6.56
C ILE A 197 12.85 -28.45 -7.92
N LEU A 198 13.41 -27.89 -8.99
CA LEU A 198 13.32 -28.47 -10.33
C LEU A 198 14.08 -29.80 -10.42
N ALA A 199 15.27 -29.89 -9.81
CA ALA A 199 16.03 -31.13 -9.73
C ALA A 199 15.23 -32.22 -9.01
N TYR A 200 14.59 -31.88 -7.89
CA TYR A 200 13.70 -32.81 -7.19
C TYR A 200 12.50 -33.21 -8.07
N LEU A 201 11.79 -32.25 -8.67
CA LEU A 201 10.57 -32.53 -9.44
C LEU A 201 10.81 -33.38 -10.69
N ASN A 202 12.02 -33.33 -11.26
CA ASN A 202 12.41 -34.05 -12.46
C ASN A 202 13.18 -35.35 -12.18
N GLY A 203 13.39 -35.73 -10.90
CA GLY A 203 14.11 -36.94 -10.52
C GLY A 203 13.27 -38.23 -10.60
N ASP A 204 13.93 -39.36 -10.86
CA ASP A 204 13.29 -40.68 -11.07
C ASP A 204 12.69 -41.31 -9.79
N GLU A 205 13.12 -40.90 -8.59
CA GLU A 205 12.68 -41.49 -7.31
C GLU A 205 11.34 -40.94 -6.77
N VAL A 206 10.63 -40.11 -7.53
CA VAL A 206 9.63 -39.16 -6.99
C VAL A 206 8.18 -39.60 -7.21
N THR A 207 7.83 -40.83 -6.87
CA THR A 207 6.43 -41.29 -6.98
C THR A 207 5.62 -41.19 -5.69
N GLY A 208 6.24 -41.18 -4.50
CA GLY A 208 5.50 -41.11 -3.22
C GLY A 208 5.38 -39.72 -2.59
N ASN A 209 6.36 -38.84 -2.80
CA ASN A 209 6.55 -37.64 -1.97
C ASN A 209 6.41 -36.31 -2.73
N LYS A 210 5.98 -36.34 -4.01
CA LYS A 210 5.76 -35.14 -4.84
C LYS A 210 4.66 -34.26 -4.29
N GLN A 211 3.50 -34.83 -3.98
CA GLN A 211 2.34 -34.06 -3.50
C GLN A 211 2.63 -33.35 -2.18
N LEU A 212 3.37 -33.99 -1.27
CA LEU A 212 3.78 -33.38 -0.01
C LEU A 212 4.75 -32.21 -0.24
N LEU A 213 5.70 -32.36 -1.17
CA LEU A 213 6.56 -31.24 -1.57
C LEU A 213 5.73 -30.07 -2.09
N LEU A 214 4.79 -30.31 -3.01
CA LEU A 214 3.94 -29.25 -3.57
C LEU A 214 3.15 -28.50 -2.50
N VAL A 215 2.62 -29.23 -1.50
CA VAL A 215 1.94 -28.63 -0.34
C VAL A 215 2.89 -27.77 0.49
N ARG A 216 4.13 -28.24 0.73
CA ARG A 216 5.15 -27.50 1.48
C ARG A 216 5.60 -26.25 0.74
N ILE A 217 5.89 -26.34 -0.55
CA ILE A 217 6.23 -25.19 -1.40
C ILE A 217 5.11 -24.15 -1.34
N ARG A 218 3.85 -24.56 -1.48
CA ARG A 218 2.72 -23.63 -1.36
C ARG A 218 2.64 -22.97 0.01
N LYS A 219 2.92 -23.70 1.09
CA LYS A 219 2.87 -23.17 2.46
C LYS A 219 4.02 -22.20 2.75
N VAL A 220 5.25 -22.61 2.43
CA VAL A 220 6.48 -21.89 2.75
C VAL A 220 6.72 -20.73 1.78
N ILE A 221 6.67 -20.99 0.47
CA ILE A 221 6.99 -20.03 -0.60
C ILE A 221 5.74 -19.32 -1.12
N GLY A 222 4.55 -19.92 -0.97
CA GLY A 222 3.30 -19.32 -1.44
C GLY A 222 2.94 -19.62 -2.88
N ILE A 223 3.65 -20.55 -3.53
CA ILE A 223 3.53 -20.83 -4.95
C ILE A 223 2.84 -22.17 -5.17
N ALA A 224 1.87 -22.20 -6.07
CA ALA A 224 1.30 -23.44 -6.58
C ALA A 224 2.06 -23.82 -7.87
N ILE A 225 2.69 -24.98 -7.86
CA ILE A 225 3.35 -25.57 -9.03
C ILE A 225 2.35 -26.53 -9.67
N ASP A 226 2.26 -26.51 -11.00
CA ASP A 226 1.43 -27.45 -11.74
C ASP A 226 2.03 -28.87 -11.59
N PRO A 227 1.28 -29.84 -11.02
CA PRO A 227 1.78 -31.19 -10.80
C PRO A 227 2.02 -31.98 -12.10
N GLU A 228 1.43 -31.58 -13.22
CA GLU A 228 1.56 -32.26 -14.52
C GLU A 228 2.77 -31.74 -15.29
N THR A 229 2.97 -30.42 -15.35
CA THR A 229 4.04 -29.80 -16.13
C THR A 229 5.32 -29.56 -15.34
N ASN A 230 5.27 -29.64 -14.00
CA ASN A 230 6.33 -29.19 -13.09
C ASN A 230 6.72 -27.70 -13.27
N GLU A 231 5.88 -26.92 -13.95
CA GLU A 231 6.17 -25.52 -14.24
C GLU A 231 5.98 -24.66 -12.98
N ILE A 232 6.97 -23.81 -12.70
CA ILE A 232 6.92 -22.85 -11.61
C ILE A 232 6.43 -21.51 -12.19
N PRO A 233 5.18 -21.10 -11.94
CA PRO A 233 4.52 -20.00 -12.66
C PRO A 233 5.00 -18.60 -12.25
N VAL A 234 6.09 -18.50 -11.49
CA VAL A 234 6.60 -17.25 -10.93
C VAL A 234 7.96 -16.96 -11.53
N THR A 235 8.14 -15.74 -12.02
CA THR A 235 9.33 -15.21 -12.70
C THR A 235 10.29 -14.51 -11.74
N GLY A 236 10.05 -14.58 -10.43
CA GLY A 236 10.91 -14.01 -9.38
C GLY A 236 11.86 -15.03 -8.73
N ASP A 237 12.81 -14.52 -7.95
CA ASP A 237 13.74 -15.33 -7.17
C ASP A 237 13.02 -16.04 -6.00
N LEU A 238 13.01 -17.38 -6.01
CA LEU A 238 12.28 -18.17 -5.02
C LEU A 238 12.92 -18.08 -3.64
N GLY A 239 14.24 -17.96 -3.56
CA GLY A 239 14.97 -17.74 -2.32
C GLY A 239 14.55 -16.45 -1.61
N ALA A 240 14.48 -15.35 -2.36
CA ALA A 240 14.01 -14.06 -1.85
C ALA A 240 12.55 -14.10 -1.38
N LEU A 241 11.66 -14.70 -2.17
CA LEU A 241 10.24 -14.86 -1.83
C LEU A 241 10.05 -15.69 -0.55
N MET A 242 10.75 -16.82 -0.45
CA MET A 242 10.74 -17.68 0.71
C MET A 242 11.20 -16.94 1.98
N MET A 243 12.35 -16.25 1.91
CA MET A 243 12.88 -15.49 3.05
C MET A 243 11.97 -14.32 3.46
N SER A 244 11.24 -13.73 2.51
CA SER A 244 10.23 -12.72 2.83
C SER A 244 9.08 -13.32 3.67
N ARG A 245 8.56 -14.50 3.29
CA ARG A 245 7.44 -15.13 4.00
C ARG A 245 7.80 -15.66 5.38
N ILE A 246 9.01 -16.20 5.55
CA ILE A 246 9.51 -16.63 6.86
C ILE A 246 9.58 -15.43 7.83
N ARG A 247 10.12 -14.30 7.36
CA ARG A 247 10.22 -13.07 8.17
C ARG A 247 8.86 -12.50 8.55
N GLN A 248 7.87 -12.62 7.67
CA GLN A 248 6.49 -12.24 7.94
C GLN A 248 5.76 -13.24 8.86
N GLN A 249 6.45 -14.29 9.35
CA GLN A 249 5.89 -15.36 10.18
C GLN A 249 4.69 -16.08 9.53
N ILE A 250 4.61 -16.04 8.20
CA ILE A 250 3.55 -16.71 7.43
C ILE A 250 3.82 -18.21 7.34
N ALA A 251 5.10 -18.59 7.30
CA ALA A 251 5.54 -19.98 7.30
C ALA A 251 6.04 -20.38 8.69
N SER A 252 5.77 -21.62 9.12
CA SER A 252 6.35 -22.13 10.36
C SER A 252 7.80 -22.55 10.14
N ASN A 253 8.66 -22.38 11.16
CA ASN A 253 10.06 -22.82 11.10
C ASN A 253 10.17 -24.32 10.78
N ASN A 254 9.26 -25.14 11.31
CA ASN A 254 9.27 -26.58 11.05
C ASN A 254 8.98 -26.91 9.58
N ASP A 255 8.02 -26.24 8.94
CA ASP A 255 7.75 -26.50 7.51
C ASP A 255 8.92 -26.06 6.62
N PHE A 256 9.58 -24.98 7.02
CA PHE A 256 10.78 -24.48 6.36
C PHE A 256 11.94 -25.47 6.46
N GLU A 257 12.26 -25.95 7.65
CA GLU A 257 13.32 -26.94 7.88
C GLU A 257 13.03 -28.23 7.09
N LEU A 258 11.79 -28.71 7.13
CA LEU A 258 11.35 -29.88 6.38
C LEU A 258 11.41 -29.68 4.86
N LEU A 259 11.17 -28.47 4.36
CA LEU A 259 11.33 -28.16 2.94
C LEU A 259 12.81 -28.22 2.56
N MET A 260 13.70 -27.57 3.32
CA MET A 260 15.14 -27.53 3.05
C MET A 260 15.78 -28.90 3.03
N ASP A 261 15.43 -29.75 4.00
CA ASP A 261 15.85 -31.14 4.06
C ASP A 261 15.36 -31.92 2.83
N GLN A 262 14.08 -31.73 2.44
CA GLN A 262 13.49 -32.44 1.32
C GLN A 262 14.11 -32.09 -0.04
N ILE A 263 14.54 -30.83 -0.24
CA ILE A 263 15.19 -30.39 -1.48
C ILE A 263 16.72 -30.38 -1.39
N ASP A 264 17.30 -30.96 -0.33
CA ASP A 264 18.75 -31.10 -0.12
C ASP A 264 19.53 -29.77 -0.27
N VAL A 265 19.10 -28.76 0.50
CA VAL A 265 19.81 -27.47 0.61
C VAL A 265 20.65 -27.47 1.89
N PRO A 266 21.98 -27.66 1.80
CA PRO A 266 22.86 -27.61 2.97
C PRO A 266 22.98 -26.19 3.54
N THR A 267 23.46 -26.08 4.79
CA THR A 267 23.60 -24.80 5.51
C THR A 267 24.39 -23.75 4.73
N GLU A 268 25.46 -24.12 4.03
CA GLU A 268 26.28 -23.17 3.26
C GLU A 268 25.53 -22.58 2.05
N GLU A 269 24.77 -23.42 1.33
CA GLU A 269 23.89 -22.95 0.25
C GLU A 269 22.75 -22.10 0.81
N PHE A 270 22.19 -22.49 1.96
CA PHE A 270 21.17 -21.69 2.64
C PHE A 270 21.69 -20.30 3.02
N LEU A 271 22.92 -20.17 3.53
CA LEU A 271 23.54 -18.87 3.80
C LEU A 271 23.68 -18.04 2.51
N THR A 272 23.99 -18.67 1.38
CA THR A 272 24.02 -17.99 0.08
C THR A 272 22.65 -17.47 -0.33
N VAL A 273 21.60 -18.29 -0.16
CA VAL A 273 20.19 -17.90 -0.41
C VAL A 273 19.78 -16.75 0.50
N ALA A 274 20.05 -16.85 1.81
CA ALA A 274 19.71 -15.82 2.78
C ALA A 274 20.43 -14.50 2.49
N THR A 275 21.70 -14.56 2.09
CA THR A 275 22.50 -13.40 1.71
C THR A 275 21.94 -12.74 0.45
N LYS A 276 21.65 -13.51 -0.61
CA LYS A 276 21.00 -12.96 -1.81
C LYS A 276 19.64 -12.33 -1.50
N ALA A 277 18.81 -13.01 -0.72
CA ALA A 277 17.49 -12.51 -0.32
C ALA A 277 17.58 -11.21 0.47
N GLU A 278 18.63 -11.05 1.29
CA GLU A 278 18.90 -9.80 2.00
C GLU A 278 19.35 -8.68 1.07
N ALA A 279 20.18 -8.98 0.07
CA ALA A 279 20.58 -8.02 -0.95
C ALA A 279 19.37 -7.49 -1.72
N VAL A 280 18.52 -8.41 -2.22
CA VAL A 280 17.26 -8.08 -2.91
C VAL A 280 16.38 -7.17 -2.04
N ARG A 281 16.09 -7.58 -0.80
CA ARG A 281 15.24 -6.81 0.11
C ARG A 281 15.79 -5.42 0.42
N THR A 282 17.07 -5.33 0.74
CA THR A 282 17.70 -4.07 1.12
C THR A 282 17.79 -3.12 -0.08
N LEU A 283 18.12 -3.62 -1.27
CA LEU A 283 18.05 -2.85 -2.51
C LEU A 283 16.64 -2.32 -2.77
N GLU A 284 15.58 -3.14 -2.64
CA GLU A 284 14.21 -2.65 -2.77
C GLU A 284 13.87 -1.54 -1.78
N THR A 285 14.27 -1.74 -0.52
CA THR A 285 13.99 -0.79 0.56
C THR A 285 14.67 0.55 0.31
N TYR A 286 15.95 0.52 -0.06
CA TYR A 286 16.76 1.72 -0.19
C TYR A 286 16.60 2.41 -1.54
N ALA A 287 16.51 1.68 -2.66
CA ALA A 287 16.28 2.31 -3.98
C ALA A 287 14.96 3.09 -4.05
N LEU A 288 13.92 2.59 -3.38
CA LEU A 288 12.63 3.29 -3.33
C LEU A 288 12.60 4.52 -2.41
N ARG A 289 13.65 4.75 -1.62
CA ARG A 289 13.79 5.88 -0.68
C ARG A 289 14.98 6.79 -0.99
N ASN A 290 15.89 6.36 -1.84
CA ASN A 290 17.17 7.03 -2.11
C ASN A 290 17.44 7.04 -3.62
N ASP A 291 17.41 8.23 -4.22
CA ASP A 291 17.57 8.43 -5.66
C ASP A 291 18.92 7.94 -6.19
N LYS A 292 19.99 8.09 -5.39
CA LYS A 292 21.33 7.64 -5.78
C LYS A 292 21.37 6.12 -5.90
N VAL A 293 20.75 5.40 -4.95
CA VAL A 293 20.67 3.93 -4.99
C VAL A 293 19.81 3.48 -6.18
N LEU A 294 18.67 4.11 -6.44
CA LEU A 294 17.85 3.78 -7.61
C LEU A 294 18.63 3.94 -8.92
N LYS A 295 19.33 5.07 -9.08
CA LYS A 295 20.13 5.35 -10.27
C LYS A 295 21.21 4.30 -10.50
N LEU A 296 21.85 3.82 -9.43
CA LEU A 296 22.83 2.73 -9.51
C LEU A 296 22.18 1.41 -9.93
N CYS A 297 21.01 1.08 -9.39
CA CYS A 297 20.24 -0.08 -9.82
C CYS A 297 19.89 -0.01 -11.32
N GLN A 298 19.47 1.17 -11.80
CA GLN A 298 19.14 1.41 -13.21
C GLN A 298 20.36 1.27 -14.12
N GLN A 299 21.51 1.82 -13.71
CA GLN A 299 22.76 1.70 -14.44
C GLN A 299 23.27 0.27 -14.54
N ALA A 300 22.92 -0.61 -13.60
CA ALA A 300 23.32 -2.01 -13.61
C ALA A 300 22.43 -2.90 -14.50
N ILE A 301 21.24 -2.44 -14.93
CA ILE A 301 20.31 -3.23 -15.76
C ILE A 301 20.96 -3.81 -17.03
N PRO A 302 21.80 -3.09 -17.79
CA PRO A 302 22.45 -3.64 -18.99
C PRO A 302 23.46 -4.75 -18.72
N ASP A 303 24.01 -4.81 -17.50
CA ASP A 303 25.10 -5.72 -17.12
C ASP A 303 24.61 -6.98 -16.38
N VAL A 304 23.30 -7.07 -16.13
CA VAL A 304 22.67 -8.17 -15.38
C VAL A 304 21.75 -8.97 -16.32
N GLU A 305 21.68 -10.28 -16.13
CA GLU A 305 20.85 -11.16 -16.94
C GLU A 305 19.77 -11.89 -16.12
N GLY A 306 18.98 -12.76 -16.78
CA GLY A 306 18.02 -13.65 -16.14
C GLY A 306 17.05 -12.96 -15.15
N LEU A 307 16.87 -13.60 -13.99
CA LEU A 307 16.00 -13.13 -12.91
C LEU A 307 16.52 -11.86 -12.23
N GLY A 308 17.83 -11.63 -12.26
CA GLY A 308 18.43 -10.43 -11.69
C GLY A 308 18.03 -9.20 -12.48
N LYS A 309 17.98 -9.31 -13.82
CA LYS A 309 17.52 -8.23 -14.70
C LYS A 309 16.04 -7.93 -14.46
N ASP A 310 15.22 -8.98 -14.34
CA ASP A 310 13.78 -8.84 -14.08
C ASP A 310 13.51 -8.11 -12.76
N PHE A 311 14.28 -8.45 -11.72
CA PHE A 311 14.26 -7.74 -10.44
C PHE A 311 14.61 -6.25 -10.58
N LEU A 312 15.72 -5.93 -11.25
CA LEU A 312 16.15 -4.53 -11.40
C LEU A 312 15.18 -3.72 -12.28
N LEU A 313 14.61 -4.30 -13.33
CA LEU A 313 13.57 -3.67 -14.15
C LEU A 313 12.32 -3.36 -13.32
N ASN A 314 11.84 -4.34 -12.54
CA ASN A 314 10.70 -4.12 -11.65
C ASN A 314 10.98 -3.05 -10.58
N LEU A 315 12.19 -3.06 -10.00
CA LEU A 315 12.60 -2.06 -9.02
C LEU A 315 12.68 -0.66 -9.63
N ALA A 316 13.24 -0.55 -10.84
CA ALA A 316 13.32 0.69 -11.59
C ALA A 316 11.94 1.23 -11.96
N PHE A 317 11.05 0.37 -12.47
CA PHE A 317 9.64 0.69 -12.72
C PHE A 317 8.97 1.28 -11.47
N ARG A 318 9.02 0.57 -10.34
CA ARG A 318 8.39 1.02 -9.08
C ARG A 318 8.99 2.32 -8.57
N GLY A 319 10.30 2.48 -8.73
CA GLY A 319 11.02 3.70 -8.35
C GLY A 319 10.56 4.92 -9.13
N GLU A 320 10.48 4.81 -10.46
CA GLU A 320 10.05 5.90 -11.34
C GLU A 320 8.56 6.19 -11.18
N PHE A 321 7.72 5.15 -11.05
CA PHE A 321 6.28 5.31 -10.84
C PHE A 321 5.97 6.09 -9.55
N ARG A 322 6.68 5.79 -8.45
CA ARG A 322 6.53 6.55 -7.18
C ARG A 322 6.97 8.00 -7.26
N ARG A 323 7.78 8.37 -8.25
CA ARG A 323 8.27 9.72 -8.49
C ARG A 323 7.44 10.44 -9.56
N ASP A 324 6.28 9.89 -9.90
CA ASP A 324 5.39 10.35 -10.98
C ASP A 324 6.08 10.45 -12.36
N ASN A 325 7.20 9.75 -12.55
CA ASN A 325 7.89 9.65 -13.84
C ASN A 325 7.32 8.48 -14.65
N ASN A 326 6.02 8.58 -14.95
CA ASN A 326 5.25 7.49 -15.55
C ASN A 326 5.78 7.07 -16.94
N GLY A 327 6.43 7.98 -17.67
CA GLY A 327 7.03 7.68 -18.97
C GLY A 327 8.20 6.70 -18.85
N GLN A 328 9.14 6.99 -17.95
CA GLN A 328 10.27 6.09 -17.69
C GLN A 328 9.82 4.79 -17.02
N ALA A 329 8.82 4.87 -16.12
CA ALA A 329 8.22 3.70 -15.49
C ALA A 329 7.61 2.74 -16.52
N ARG A 330 6.88 3.27 -17.51
CA ARG A 330 6.34 2.52 -18.65
C ARG A 330 7.44 1.79 -19.41
N ASP A 331 8.54 2.47 -19.71
CA ASP A 331 9.61 1.91 -20.54
C ASP A 331 10.28 0.70 -19.85
N TYR A 332 10.56 0.78 -18.55
CA TYR A 332 11.06 -0.36 -17.78
C TYR A 332 10.05 -1.52 -17.69
N LEU A 333 8.77 -1.20 -17.49
CA LEU A 333 7.71 -2.21 -17.41
C LEU A 333 7.49 -2.91 -18.77
N MET A 334 7.60 -2.19 -19.88
CA MET A 334 7.53 -2.77 -21.22
C MET A 334 8.69 -3.73 -21.49
N GLU A 335 9.92 -3.39 -21.08
CA GLU A 335 11.05 -4.30 -21.18
C GLU A 335 10.83 -5.56 -20.32
N LEU A 336 10.29 -5.40 -19.11
CA LEU A 336 9.95 -6.52 -18.23
C LEU A 336 8.86 -7.43 -18.84
N ILE A 337 7.82 -6.85 -19.46
CA ILE A 337 6.77 -7.58 -20.18
C ILE A 337 7.33 -8.30 -21.40
N ALA A 338 8.25 -7.69 -22.16
CA ALA A 338 8.87 -8.33 -23.31
C ALA A 338 9.61 -9.62 -22.93
N ARG A 339 10.12 -9.68 -21.70
CA ARG A 339 10.79 -10.86 -21.12
C ARG A 339 9.80 -11.86 -20.51
N ASN A 340 8.63 -11.39 -20.09
CA ASN A 340 7.60 -12.17 -19.39
C ASN A 340 6.19 -11.92 -19.97
N PRO A 341 5.95 -12.20 -21.27
CA PRO A 341 4.75 -11.74 -22.00
C PRO A 341 3.44 -12.41 -21.55
N ASP A 342 3.50 -13.49 -20.78
CA ASP A 342 2.32 -14.19 -20.28
C ASP A 342 1.98 -13.82 -18.83
N GLN A 343 2.77 -12.96 -18.19
CA GLN A 343 2.50 -12.49 -16.84
C GLN A 343 1.42 -11.41 -16.83
N LEU A 344 0.16 -11.83 -16.72
CA LEU A 344 -1.02 -10.97 -16.79
C LEU A 344 -0.99 -9.77 -15.82
N LEU A 345 -0.41 -9.95 -14.63
CA LEU A 345 -0.26 -8.87 -13.66
C LEU A 345 0.58 -7.70 -14.20
N LEU A 346 1.62 -7.98 -15.00
CA LEU A 346 2.43 -6.90 -15.58
C LEU A 346 1.62 -6.09 -16.60
N HIS A 347 0.78 -6.74 -17.40
CA HIS A 347 -0.13 -6.06 -18.34
C HIS A 347 -1.19 -5.23 -17.61
N ALA A 348 -1.68 -5.73 -16.48
CA ALA A 348 -2.60 -4.99 -15.62
C ALA A 348 -1.95 -3.70 -15.09
N VAL A 349 -0.74 -3.80 -14.56
CA VAL A 349 0.03 -2.64 -14.09
C VAL A 349 0.37 -1.70 -15.25
N LEU A 350 0.67 -2.21 -16.45
CA LEU A 350 0.93 -1.38 -17.62
C LEU A 350 -0.30 -0.56 -18.04
N ALA A 351 -1.50 -1.15 -17.92
CA ALA A 351 -2.74 -0.41 -18.14
C ALA A 351 -2.88 0.76 -17.16
N GLU A 352 -2.58 0.56 -15.88
CA GLU A 352 -2.58 1.62 -14.87
C GLU A 352 -1.55 2.71 -15.17
N VAL A 353 -0.34 2.34 -15.60
CA VAL A 353 0.70 3.30 -16.02
C VAL A 353 0.23 4.14 -17.21
N TYR A 354 -0.44 3.53 -18.20
CA TYR A 354 -1.03 4.27 -19.31
C TYR A 354 -2.13 5.22 -18.87
N LEU A 355 -2.97 4.83 -17.90
CA LEU A 355 -3.96 5.73 -17.32
C LEU A 355 -3.32 6.91 -16.59
N ALA A 356 -2.20 6.68 -15.88
CA ALA A 356 -1.42 7.72 -15.23
C ALA A 356 -0.66 8.64 -16.23
N LEU A 357 -0.53 8.22 -17.49
CA LEU A 357 -0.03 9.01 -18.62
C LEU A 357 -1.14 9.67 -19.45
N ASP A 358 -2.40 9.56 -19.02
CA ASP A 358 -3.60 9.97 -19.78
C ASP A 358 -3.74 9.28 -21.16
N ASP A 359 -3.04 8.17 -21.40
CA ASP A 359 -3.13 7.36 -22.62
C ASP A 359 -4.22 6.28 -22.50
N THR A 360 -5.48 6.72 -22.52
CA THR A 360 -6.64 5.84 -22.37
C THR A 360 -6.80 4.82 -23.50
N GLU A 361 -6.20 5.05 -24.67
CA GLU A 361 -6.25 4.11 -25.80
C GLU A 361 -5.27 2.95 -25.59
N ALA A 362 -4.03 3.24 -25.22
CA ALA A 362 -3.06 2.20 -24.88
C ALA A 362 -3.51 1.38 -23.66
N ALA A 363 -4.10 2.02 -22.64
CA ALA A 363 -4.70 1.33 -21.51
C ALA A 363 -5.84 0.39 -21.94
N ALA A 364 -6.74 0.85 -22.82
CA ALA A 364 -7.82 0.02 -23.36
C ALA A 364 -7.29 -1.20 -24.13
N ASN A 365 -6.22 -1.04 -24.91
CA ASN A 365 -5.60 -2.16 -25.62
C ASN A 365 -5.04 -3.24 -24.66
N GLN A 366 -4.47 -2.84 -23.52
CA GLN A 366 -4.05 -3.79 -22.48
C GLN A 366 -5.24 -4.49 -21.83
N VAL A 367 -6.32 -3.76 -21.56
CA VAL A 367 -7.57 -4.34 -21.03
C VAL A 367 -8.19 -5.35 -21.98
N ASP A 368 -8.19 -5.08 -23.29
CA ASP A 368 -8.70 -6.01 -24.29
C ASP A 368 -7.85 -7.29 -24.36
N PHE A 369 -6.53 -7.16 -24.24
CA PHE A 369 -5.63 -8.30 -24.11
C PHE A 369 -5.94 -9.14 -22.86
N LEU A 370 -6.07 -8.49 -21.71
CA LEU A 370 -6.40 -9.15 -20.44
C LEU A 370 -7.77 -9.83 -20.51
N SER A 371 -8.78 -9.18 -21.10
CA SER A 371 -10.16 -9.69 -21.18
C SER A 371 -10.24 -11.03 -21.91
N ARG A 372 -9.31 -11.31 -22.82
CA ARG A 372 -9.25 -12.58 -23.57
C ARG A 372 -8.59 -13.72 -22.77
N ARG A 373 -7.81 -13.41 -21.73
CA ARG A 373 -7.02 -14.39 -20.96
C ARG A 373 -7.55 -14.57 -19.53
N ASP A 374 -7.87 -13.47 -18.87
CA ASP A 374 -8.47 -13.42 -17.54
C ASP A 374 -9.49 -12.25 -17.47
N PRO A 375 -10.77 -12.53 -17.76
CA PRO A 375 -11.84 -11.54 -17.69
C PRO A 375 -11.98 -10.89 -16.30
N ALA A 376 -11.61 -11.59 -15.22
CA ALA A 376 -11.76 -11.08 -13.86
C ALA A 376 -10.75 -9.96 -13.57
N VAL A 377 -9.50 -10.11 -14.02
CA VAL A 377 -8.46 -9.06 -13.90
C VAL A 377 -8.81 -7.86 -14.79
N ALA A 378 -9.28 -8.11 -16.01
CA ALA A 378 -9.59 -7.06 -16.97
C ALA A 378 -10.80 -6.19 -16.55
N PHE A 379 -11.74 -6.77 -15.82
CA PHE A 379 -13.00 -6.12 -15.45
C PHE A 379 -12.79 -4.79 -14.71
N GLN A 380 -11.95 -4.78 -13.67
CA GLN A 380 -11.68 -3.55 -12.89
C GLN A 380 -10.93 -2.50 -13.72
N LEU A 381 -9.97 -2.91 -14.53
CA LEU A 381 -9.21 -1.99 -15.37
C LEU A 381 -10.06 -1.39 -16.50
N LYS A 382 -10.94 -2.19 -17.11
CA LYS A 382 -11.90 -1.71 -18.11
C LYS A 382 -12.71 -0.55 -17.56
N ARG A 383 -13.15 -0.69 -16.31
CA ARG A 383 -13.89 0.32 -15.60
C ARG A 383 -13.05 1.58 -15.37
N MET A 384 -11.81 1.45 -14.91
CA MET A 384 -10.89 2.58 -14.72
C MET A 384 -10.61 3.33 -16.03
N VAL A 385 -10.45 2.61 -17.14
CA VAL A 385 -10.28 3.20 -18.48
C VAL A 385 -11.51 4.03 -18.86
N GLU A 386 -12.71 3.50 -18.65
CA GLU A 386 -13.95 4.21 -18.99
C GLU A 386 -14.20 5.42 -18.08
N LEU A 387 -13.93 5.30 -16.77
CA LEU A 387 -13.94 6.44 -15.83
C LEU A 387 -13.03 7.57 -16.31
N LYS A 388 -11.78 7.24 -16.64
CA LYS A 388 -10.79 8.21 -17.13
C LYS A 388 -11.20 8.86 -18.46
N ARG A 389 -11.93 8.13 -19.32
CA ARG A 389 -12.53 8.69 -20.55
C ARG A 389 -13.65 9.68 -20.25
N LEU A 390 -14.44 9.44 -19.21
CA LEU A 390 -15.53 10.32 -18.78
C LEU A 390 -15.06 11.54 -17.98
N ASP A 391 -13.94 11.46 -17.26
CA ASP A 391 -13.32 12.65 -16.64
C ASP A 391 -13.06 13.73 -17.69
N ALA A 392 -12.58 13.34 -18.87
CA ALA A 392 -12.41 14.26 -20.00
C ALA A 392 -13.72 14.89 -20.50
N TRP A 393 -14.88 14.33 -20.14
CA TRP A 393 -16.19 14.92 -20.44
C TRP A 393 -16.62 15.94 -19.38
N GLY A 394 -16.15 15.77 -18.14
CA GLY A 394 -16.30 16.74 -17.06
C GLY A 394 -15.58 18.04 -17.39
N ASP A 395 -14.35 17.98 -17.89
CA ASP A 395 -13.59 19.17 -18.30
C ASP A 395 -14.20 19.89 -19.51
N ALA A 396 -14.87 19.13 -20.39
CA ALA A 396 -15.62 19.69 -21.51
C ALA A 396 -16.91 20.42 -21.09
N ALA A 397 -17.26 20.43 -19.79
CA ALA A 397 -18.43 21.13 -19.26
C ALA A 397 -18.40 22.65 -19.49
N GLU A 398 -17.26 23.24 -19.83
CA GLU A 398 -17.13 24.68 -20.11
C GLU A 398 -17.04 25.02 -21.61
N ALA A 399 -17.04 24.01 -22.49
CA ALA A 399 -16.95 24.26 -23.93
C ALA A 399 -18.25 24.89 -24.47
N ASP A 400 -18.09 25.90 -25.33
CA ASP A 400 -19.15 26.42 -26.19
C ASP A 400 -19.52 25.35 -27.22
N GLY A 401 -20.81 25.07 -27.39
CA GLY A 401 -21.29 24.11 -28.38
C GLY A 401 -22.57 24.57 -29.05
N GLU A 402 -23.02 23.80 -30.03
CA GLU A 402 -24.16 24.18 -30.85
C GLU A 402 -25.48 23.94 -30.09
N PRO A 403 -26.39 24.92 -30.01
CA PRO A 403 -27.69 24.73 -29.39
C PRO A 403 -28.54 23.72 -30.18
N ILE A 404 -29.32 22.91 -29.48
CA ILE A 404 -30.24 21.94 -30.12
C ILE A 404 -31.66 22.49 -30.11
N GLU A 405 -32.22 22.73 -31.30
CA GLU A 405 -33.54 23.37 -31.45
C GLU A 405 -34.73 22.44 -31.17
N ASP A 406 -34.65 21.14 -31.51
CA ASP A 406 -35.72 20.17 -31.22
C ASP A 406 -35.36 19.21 -30.08
N LEU A 407 -35.78 19.58 -28.87
CA LEU A 407 -35.59 18.77 -27.67
C LEU A 407 -36.61 17.65 -27.50
N THR A 408 -37.75 17.70 -28.18
CA THR A 408 -38.86 16.78 -27.89
C THR A 408 -38.48 15.35 -28.22
N VAL A 409 -38.01 15.14 -29.44
CA VAL A 409 -37.61 13.82 -29.94
C VAL A 409 -36.43 13.27 -29.15
N LEU A 410 -35.48 14.14 -28.79
CA LEU A 410 -34.31 13.77 -28.01
C LEU A 410 -34.69 13.30 -26.60
N LEU A 411 -35.47 14.08 -25.86
CA LEU A 411 -35.88 13.76 -24.49
C LEU A 411 -36.74 12.48 -24.43
N SER A 412 -37.66 12.31 -25.39
CA SER A 412 -38.44 11.07 -25.50
C SER A 412 -37.55 9.86 -25.78
N SER A 413 -36.52 10.01 -26.63
CA SER A 413 -35.58 8.94 -26.95
C SER A 413 -34.71 8.57 -25.74
N ILE A 414 -34.23 9.55 -24.97
CA ILE A 414 -33.47 9.32 -23.74
C ILE A 414 -34.33 8.57 -22.72
N LYS A 415 -35.55 9.06 -22.44
CA LYS A 415 -36.50 8.42 -21.52
C LYS A 415 -36.79 6.96 -21.91
N ALA A 416 -37.02 6.71 -23.20
CA ALA A 416 -37.25 5.36 -23.71
C ALA A 416 -36.01 4.47 -23.58
N LYS A 417 -34.82 4.99 -23.94
CA LYS A 417 -33.57 4.23 -23.88
C LYS A 417 -33.19 3.87 -22.46
N SER A 418 -33.22 4.82 -21.52
CA SER A 418 -32.88 4.56 -20.12
C SER A 418 -33.75 3.48 -19.47
N LYS A 419 -35.05 3.41 -19.82
CA LYS A 419 -35.95 2.35 -19.35
C LYS A 419 -35.73 0.99 -20.02
N SER A 420 -35.15 0.97 -21.21
CA SER A 420 -34.94 -0.25 -22.00
C SER A 420 -33.60 -0.95 -21.73
N VAL A 421 -32.70 -0.34 -20.95
CA VAL A 421 -31.39 -0.93 -20.68
C VAL A 421 -31.54 -2.10 -19.72
N SER A 422 -31.17 -3.28 -20.20
CA SER A 422 -31.22 -4.53 -19.41
C SER A 422 -30.12 -4.63 -18.38
N SER A 423 -29.00 -3.94 -18.58
CA SER A 423 -27.83 -4.03 -17.72
C SER A 423 -26.86 -2.88 -17.98
N TYR A 424 -26.15 -2.43 -16.94
CA TYR A 424 -25.06 -1.44 -17.06
C TYR A 424 -24.27 -1.42 -15.75
N GLN A 425 -23.12 -0.75 -15.77
CA GLN A 425 -22.37 -0.45 -14.55
C GLN A 425 -22.42 1.03 -14.27
N THR A 426 -22.31 1.41 -13.00
CA THR A 426 -22.31 2.81 -12.59
C THR A 426 -21.33 3.08 -11.47
N HIS A 427 -20.73 4.27 -11.52
CA HIS A 427 -19.92 4.82 -10.45
C HIS A 427 -20.61 6.08 -9.96
N VAL A 428 -20.83 6.18 -8.67
CA VAL A 428 -21.43 7.33 -8.02
C VAL A 428 -20.43 7.91 -7.06
N VAL A 429 -20.28 9.23 -7.07
CA VAL A 429 -19.51 9.99 -6.11
C VAL A 429 -20.44 11.01 -5.46
N LEU A 430 -20.43 11.03 -4.13
CA LEU A 430 -21.08 12.05 -3.32
C LEU A 430 -20.01 12.74 -2.46
N GLY A 431 -19.93 14.06 -2.60
CA GLY A 431 -18.97 14.86 -1.87
C GLY A 431 -19.32 16.34 -1.89
N ASP A 432 -18.38 17.17 -1.48
CA ASP A 432 -18.41 18.61 -1.74
C ASP A 432 -17.55 18.96 -2.98
N ASP A 433 -17.22 20.23 -3.17
CA ASP A 433 -16.36 20.68 -4.28
C ASP A 433 -14.88 20.31 -4.11
N LYS A 434 -14.48 19.80 -2.95
CA LYS A 434 -13.07 19.58 -2.57
C LYS A 434 -12.77 18.14 -2.19
N GLN A 435 -13.75 17.37 -1.74
CA GLN A 435 -13.54 16.07 -1.15
C GLN A 435 -14.70 15.12 -1.45
N THR A 436 -14.34 13.95 -1.98
CA THR A 436 -15.24 12.79 -2.02
C THR A 436 -15.46 12.28 -0.61
N VAL A 437 -16.73 12.21 -0.19
CA VAL A 437 -17.11 11.63 1.09
C VAL A 437 -17.48 10.17 0.91
N LEU A 438 -18.25 9.87 -0.15
CA LEU A 438 -18.85 8.57 -0.38
C LEU A 438 -18.79 8.21 -1.86
N SER A 439 -18.56 6.95 -2.15
CA SER A 439 -18.62 6.41 -3.50
C SER A 439 -19.41 5.12 -3.53
N TRP A 440 -20.07 4.86 -4.65
CA TRP A 440 -20.69 3.57 -4.94
C TRP A 440 -20.31 3.09 -6.32
N ASP A 441 -20.03 1.81 -6.37
CA ASP A 441 -19.65 1.07 -7.55
C ASP A 441 -20.70 -0.01 -7.72
N ALA A 442 -21.57 0.13 -8.71
CA ALA A 442 -22.71 -0.76 -8.84
C ALA A 442 -22.82 -1.37 -10.23
N ASP A 443 -23.02 -2.67 -10.26
CA ASP A 443 -23.53 -3.39 -11.42
C ASP A 443 -25.05 -3.48 -11.30
N PHE A 444 -25.75 -3.24 -12.40
CA PHE A 444 -27.20 -3.36 -12.48
C PHE A 444 -27.59 -4.37 -13.56
N VAL A 445 -28.53 -5.25 -13.23
CA VAL A 445 -29.23 -6.13 -14.18
C VAL A 445 -30.72 -6.04 -13.91
N ALA A 446 -31.48 -5.69 -14.94
CA ALA A 446 -32.93 -5.55 -14.88
C ALA A 446 -33.61 -6.89 -14.52
N PRO A 447 -34.75 -6.85 -13.81
CA PRO A 447 -35.44 -5.64 -13.34
C PRO A 447 -34.89 -5.06 -12.02
N ASP A 448 -34.23 -5.87 -11.20
CA ASP A 448 -34.00 -5.57 -9.78
C ASP A 448 -32.76 -6.28 -9.17
N ARG A 449 -31.71 -6.51 -9.97
CA ARG A 449 -30.47 -7.11 -9.47
C ARG A 449 -29.33 -6.11 -9.43
N TYR A 450 -28.64 -6.09 -8.30
CA TYR A 450 -27.55 -5.16 -8.02
C TYR A 450 -26.40 -5.88 -7.34
N SER A 451 -25.18 -5.52 -7.70
CA SER A 451 -23.97 -5.81 -6.94
C SER A 451 -23.30 -4.48 -6.67
N VAL A 452 -23.20 -4.08 -5.41
CA VAL A 452 -22.74 -2.75 -5.01
C VAL A 452 -21.57 -2.85 -4.07
N GLU A 453 -20.56 -2.05 -4.33
CA GLU A 453 -19.45 -1.76 -3.43
C GLU A 453 -19.48 -0.28 -3.07
N GLN A 454 -19.45 0.02 -1.77
CA GLN A 454 -19.50 1.38 -1.24
C GLN A 454 -18.17 1.71 -0.56
N GLY A 455 -17.54 2.80 -0.98
CA GLY A 455 -16.35 3.35 -0.33
C GLY A 455 -16.67 4.62 0.45
N LEU A 456 -16.45 4.61 1.77
CA LEU A 456 -16.54 5.79 2.64
C LEU A 456 -15.13 6.31 2.94
N TYR A 457 -14.82 7.51 2.45
CA TYR A 457 -13.50 8.13 2.61
C TYR A 457 -13.44 8.86 3.95
N ARG A 458 -12.39 8.57 4.73
CA ARG A 458 -12.08 9.25 5.99
C ARG A 458 -10.58 9.60 6.01
N ASP A 459 -10.17 10.50 6.90
CA ASP A 459 -8.76 10.90 7.05
C ASP A 459 -7.79 9.73 7.26
N LYS A 460 -8.29 8.60 7.77
CA LYS A 460 -7.51 7.38 8.08
C LYS A 460 -7.59 6.28 7.01
N GLY A 461 -8.22 6.54 5.86
CA GLY A 461 -8.37 5.57 4.76
C GLY A 461 -9.83 5.37 4.33
N VAL A 462 -10.05 4.35 3.50
CA VAL A 462 -11.36 4.02 2.90
C VAL A 462 -11.97 2.83 3.62
N LEU A 463 -13.19 3.00 4.14
CA LEU A 463 -14.01 1.89 4.61
C LEU A 463 -14.84 1.36 3.45
N VAL A 464 -14.72 0.06 3.16
CA VAL A 464 -15.42 -0.59 2.05
C VAL A 464 -16.52 -1.49 2.59
N ASP A 465 -17.75 -1.31 2.08
CA ASP A 465 -18.90 -2.21 2.30
C ASP A 465 -19.34 -2.81 0.96
N LYS A 466 -19.85 -4.04 0.96
CA LYS A 466 -20.34 -4.70 -0.26
C LYS A 466 -21.65 -5.40 -0.03
N TRP A 467 -22.57 -5.30 -0.98
CA TRP A 467 -23.81 -6.06 -0.96
C TRP A 467 -24.27 -6.48 -2.36
N ILE A 468 -25.08 -7.53 -2.41
CA ILE A 468 -25.81 -7.97 -3.59
C ILE A 468 -27.30 -7.90 -3.25
N ALA A 469 -28.10 -7.25 -4.10
CA ALA A 469 -29.55 -7.25 -4.01
C ALA A 469 -30.13 -8.01 -5.20
N ILE A 470 -31.04 -8.95 -4.96
CA ILE A 470 -31.77 -9.70 -5.99
C ILE A 470 -33.25 -9.62 -5.64
N GLY A 471 -33.95 -8.68 -6.25
CA GLY A 471 -35.30 -8.31 -5.82
C GLY A 471 -35.31 -7.86 -4.37
N LYS A 472 -36.03 -8.59 -3.52
CA LYS A 472 -36.14 -8.29 -2.08
C LYS A 472 -35.03 -8.89 -1.22
N ASP A 473 -34.26 -9.82 -1.78
CA ASP A 473 -33.17 -10.46 -1.06
C ASP A 473 -31.92 -9.60 -1.08
N VAL A 474 -31.36 -9.34 0.10
CA VAL A 474 -30.09 -8.62 0.23
C VAL A 474 -29.05 -9.49 0.93
N TYR A 475 -27.86 -9.55 0.34
CA TYR A 475 -26.70 -10.26 0.84
C TYR A 475 -25.59 -9.26 1.10
N ARG A 476 -25.11 -9.16 2.34
CA ARG A 476 -24.05 -8.21 2.73
C ARG A 476 -22.74 -8.93 3.04
N PHE A 477 -21.61 -8.33 2.70
CA PHE A 477 -20.29 -8.89 3.00
C PHE A 477 -19.72 -8.32 4.30
N LEU A 478 -19.61 -9.15 5.34
CA LEU A 478 -19.05 -8.80 6.66
C LEU A 478 -17.81 -9.67 6.97
N GLY A 479 -16.96 -9.87 5.97
CA GLY A 479 -15.89 -10.88 5.97
C GLY A 479 -16.36 -12.26 5.46
N GLU A 480 -17.66 -12.51 5.53
CA GLU A 480 -18.39 -13.57 4.84
C GLU A 480 -19.72 -12.99 4.32
N TRP A 481 -20.34 -13.61 3.32
CA TRP A 481 -21.66 -13.18 2.82
C TRP A 481 -22.77 -13.62 3.77
N VAL A 482 -23.60 -12.67 4.19
CA VAL A 482 -24.73 -12.87 5.11
C VAL A 482 -26.02 -12.45 4.40
N HIS A 483 -27.08 -13.26 4.53
CA HIS A 483 -28.42 -12.86 4.06
C HIS A 483 -29.11 -12.02 5.14
N ASP A 484 -29.40 -10.76 4.84
CA ASP A 484 -30.04 -9.83 5.79
C ASP A 484 -31.57 -10.06 5.88
N GLY A 485 -32.11 -10.95 5.05
CA GLY A 485 -33.54 -11.27 4.98
C GLY A 485 -34.34 -10.32 4.07
N GLU A 486 -35.57 -10.72 3.73
CA GLU A 486 -36.45 -9.93 2.86
C GLU A 486 -36.92 -8.62 3.54
N GLY A 487 -36.66 -7.48 2.91
CA GLY A 487 -37.26 -6.19 3.28
C GLY A 487 -36.72 -5.52 4.55
N VAL A 488 -35.61 -6.01 5.12
CA VAL A 488 -35.06 -5.50 6.39
C VAL A 488 -33.95 -4.46 6.20
N SER A 489 -33.35 -4.37 5.00
CA SER A 489 -32.21 -3.46 4.76
C SER A 489 -32.59 -2.29 3.84
N GLY A 490 -32.30 -1.06 4.28
CA GLY A 490 -32.33 0.13 3.42
C GLY A 490 -31.34 0.08 2.25
N LEU A 491 -30.55 -1.00 2.13
CA LEU A 491 -29.64 -1.26 1.01
C LEU A 491 -30.40 -1.56 -0.29
N ALA A 492 -31.58 -2.19 -0.22
CA ALA A 492 -32.44 -2.35 -1.41
C ALA A 492 -32.87 -0.98 -1.95
N ASP A 493 -33.34 -0.10 -1.07
CA ASP A 493 -33.72 1.27 -1.43
C ASP A 493 -32.55 2.09 -1.96
N ILE A 494 -31.36 1.95 -1.35
CA ILE A 494 -30.13 2.58 -1.87
C ILE A 494 -29.84 2.07 -3.28
N SER A 495 -29.99 0.76 -3.53
CA SER A 495 -29.73 0.16 -4.84
C SER A 495 -30.67 0.70 -5.92
N GLU A 496 -31.96 0.86 -5.62
CA GLU A 496 -32.91 1.51 -6.53
C GLU A 496 -32.53 2.97 -6.83
N LYS A 497 -31.98 3.67 -5.83
CA LYS A 497 -31.47 5.04 -6.00
C LYS A 497 -30.19 5.11 -6.81
N LEU A 498 -29.53 4.00 -7.16
CA LEU A 498 -28.40 3.98 -8.09
C LEU A 498 -28.85 3.82 -9.56
N ARG A 499 -30.15 3.71 -9.82
CA ARG A 499 -30.64 3.47 -11.18
C ARG A 499 -30.43 4.65 -12.12
N MET A 500 -30.22 4.38 -13.41
CA MET A 500 -30.06 5.40 -14.45
C MET A 500 -31.39 6.13 -14.73
N ASP A 501 -32.51 5.42 -14.73
CA ASP A 501 -33.81 5.96 -15.11
C ASP A 501 -34.35 7.02 -14.14
N LYS A 502 -33.86 7.06 -12.89
CA LYS A 502 -34.14 8.16 -11.94
C LYS A 502 -33.75 9.53 -12.50
N TRP A 503 -32.70 9.61 -13.31
CA TRP A 503 -32.27 10.87 -13.92
C TRP A 503 -33.26 11.34 -14.98
N THR A 504 -33.92 10.40 -15.64
CA THR A 504 -34.94 10.72 -16.64
C THR A 504 -36.27 11.12 -16.03
N SER A 505 -36.56 10.74 -14.78
CA SER A 505 -37.73 11.27 -14.06
C SER A 505 -37.52 12.71 -13.59
N LEU A 506 -36.27 13.19 -13.48
CA LEU A 506 -35.98 14.60 -13.17
C LEU A 506 -36.08 15.53 -14.39
N LEU A 507 -36.13 14.99 -15.62
CA LEU A 507 -36.17 15.81 -16.83
C LEU A 507 -37.54 16.51 -16.99
N PRO A 508 -37.59 17.86 -16.98
CA PRO A 508 -38.84 18.60 -17.15
C PRO A 508 -39.39 18.44 -18.58
N ASP A 509 -40.66 18.82 -18.77
CA ASP A 509 -41.39 18.54 -20.01
C ASP A 509 -40.91 19.32 -21.25
N LYS A 510 -40.12 20.40 -21.06
CA LYS A 510 -39.27 21.06 -22.08
C LYS A 510 -38.69 22.40 -21.60
N SER A 511 -39.47 23.19 -20.87
CA SER A 511 -39.05 24.52 -20.41
C SER A 511 -37.92 24.40 -19.39
N GLY A 512 -36.91 25.27 -19.53
CA GLY A 512 -35.79 25.35 -18.58
C GLY A 512 -34.62 24.38 -18.84
N ILE A 513 -34.66 23.58 -19.91
CA ILE A 513 -33.51 22.75 -20.32
C ILE A 513 -32.64 23.51 -21.33
N GLN A 514 -31.38 23.72 -20.97
CA GLN A 514 -30.34 24.14 -21.92
C GLN A 514 -29.69 22.90 -22.51
N ALA A 515 -29.70 22.79 -23.83
CA ALA A 515 -29.12 21.66 -24.54
C ALA A 515 -28.03 22.11 -25.51
N THR A 516 -26.86 21.52 -25.38
CA THR A 516 -25.68 21.85 -26.16
C THR A 516 -25.10 20.58 -26.77
N ARG A 517 -24.83 20.60 -28.07
CA ARG A 517 -24.06 19.54 -28.74
C ARG A 517 -22.57 19.84 -28.62
N LEU A 518 -21.82 18.86 -28.17
CA LEU A 518 -20.38 18.91 -27.94
C LEU A 518 -19.71 17.78 -28.73
N ASN A 519 -18.45 18.00 -29.14
CA ASN A 519 -17.59 16.94 -29.65
C ASN A 519 -16.44 16.74 -28.65
N ILE A 520 -16.45 15.61 -27.95
CA ILE A 520 -15.47 15.30 -26.91
C ILE A 520 -14.64 14.12 -27.42
N LYS A 521 -13.37 14.39 -27.75
CA LYS A 521 -12.43 13.38 -28.28
C LYS A 521 -12.99 12.57 -29.47
N GLY A 522 -13.69 13.25 -30.38
CA GLY A 522 -14.27 12.62 -31.59
C GLY A 522 -15.66 12.01 -31.38
N GLN A 523 -16.21 12.05 -30.16
CA GLN A 523 -17.54 11.55 -29.87
C GLN A 523 -18.54 12.70 -29.73
N GLU A 524 -19.67 12.61 -30.45
CA GLU A 524 -20.78 13.54 -30.27
C GLU A 524 -21.52 13.27 -28.95
N VAL A 525 -21.60 14.30 -28.12
CA VAL A 525 -22.26 14.28 -26.81
C VAL A 525 -23.26 15.43 -26.76
N VAL A 526 -24.43 15.16 -26.19
CA VAL A 526 -25.40 16.21 -25.86
C VAL A 526 -25.36 16.46 -24.36
N ARG A 527 -25.04 17.69 -23.98
CA ARG A 527 -25.13 18.18 -22.59
C ARG A 527 -26.50 18.80 -22.37
N LEU A 528 -27.24 18.30 -21.38
CA LEU A 528 -28.51 18.85 -20.92
C LEU A 528 -28.32 19.45 -19.53
N SER A 529 -28.52 20.75 -19.36
CA SER A 529 -28.47 21.42 -18.06
C SER A 529 -29.85 21.99 -17.71
N PHE A 530 -30.31 21.75 -16.49
CA PHE A 530 -31.62 22.18 -16.02
C PHE A 530 -31.66 22.28 -14.49
N GLU A 531 -32.63 22.99 -13.97
CA GLU A 531 -32.96 23.01 -12.54
C GLU A 531 -33.98 21.89 -12.29
N PRO A 532 -33.60 20.81 -11.58
CA PRO A 532 -34.55 19.74 -11.26
C PRO A 532 -35.64 20.26 -10.31
N ASP A 533 -36.79 19.60 -10.29
CA ASP A 533 -37.78 19.76 -9.22
C ASP A 533 -37.68 18.51 -8.32
N PHE A 534 -37.11 18.64 -7.13
CA PHE A 534 -37.02 17.51 -6.20
C PHE A 534 -38.33 17.37 -5.44
N THR A 535 -39.06 16.32 -5.77
CA THR A 535 -39.94 15.69 -4.80
C THR A 535 -39.13 14.84 -3.83
N GLU A 536 -39.63 14.62 -2.61
CA GLU A 536 -39.06 13.65 -1.66
C GLU A 536 -38.67 12.34 -2.36
N GLY A 537 -37.47 11.81 -2.08
CA GLY A 537 -37.07 10.45 -2.49
C GLY A 537 -35.80 10.30 -3.33
N PHE A 538 -35.21 11.36 -3.90
CA PHE A 538 -33.97 11.23 -4.70
C PHE A 538 -32.76 10.78 -3.85
N PHE A 539 -32.67 11.29 -2.62
CA PHE A 539 -31.69 10.85 -1.62
C PHE A 539 -32.34 9.96 -0.56
N ALA A 540 -31.54 9.13 0.12
CA ALA A 540 -32.01 8.34 1.26
C ALA A 540 -32.34 9.20 2.48
N ARG A 541 -31.79 10.42 2.56
CA ARG A 541 -32.04 11.39 3.62
C ARG A 541 -32.01 12.81 3.02
N PRO A 542 -32.76 13.77 3.60
CA PRO A 542 -32.60 15.17 3.22
C PRO A 542 -31.15 15.61 3.46
N ILE A 543 -30.58 16.30 2.48
CA ILE A 543 -29.20 16.81 2.52
C ILE A 543 -29.11 18.03 3.45
N SER A 544 -30.19 18.81 3.52
CA SER A 544 -30.35 20.01 4.33
C SER A 544 -31.84 20.37 4.37
N ASP A 545 -32.22 21.13 5.39
CA ASP A 545 -33.57 21.70 5.54
C ASP A 545 -33.81 22.89 4.58
N GLU A 546 -32.74 23.51 4.03
CA GLU A 546 -32.83 24.65 3.11
C GLU A 546 -31.89 24.46 1.90
N ILE A 547 -32.50 24.18 0.74
CA ILE A 547 -31.81 24.19 -0.56
C ILE A 547 -31.96 25.57 -1.19
N LYS A 548 -30.84 26.25 -1.45
CA LYS A 548 -30.83 27.59 -2.07
C LYS A 548 -30.90 27.52 -3.58
N ASP A 549 -30.10 26.65 -4.18
CA ASP A 549 -30.09 26.41 -5.61
C ASP A 549 -29.71 24.96 -5.91
N GLN A 550 -30.05 24.53 -7.11
CA GLN A 550 -29.69 23.22 -7.61
C GLN A 550 -29.60 23.20 -9.13
N LYS A 551 -28.65 22.43 -9.64
CA LYS A 551 -28.42 22.28 -11.07
C LYS A 551 -28.11 20.83 -11.40
N ALA A 552 -28.91 20.25 -12.28
CA ALA A 552 -28.63 18.95 -12.87
C ALA A 552 -28.01 19.13 -14.25
N THR A 553 -27.02 18.31 -14.57
CA THR A 553 -26.40 18.22 -15.89
C THR A 553 -26.31 16.76 -16.32
N LEU A 554 -26.82 16.43 -17.50
CA LEU A 554 -26.70 15.10 -18.10
C LEU A 554 -25.84 15.18 -19.34
N TRP A 555 -24.93 14.22 -19.51
CA TRP A 555 -24.18 14.01 -20.75
C TRP A 555 -24.69 12.74 -21.41
N VAL A 556 -25.22 12.91 -22.62
CA VAL A 556 -25.89 11.86 -23.38
C VAL A 556 -25.10 11.60 -24.65
N ASN A 557 -24.78 10.34 -24.95
CA ASN A 557 -24.18 10.00 -26.23
C ASN A 557 -25.19 10.29 -27.37
N ALA A 558 -24.76 11.09 -28.36
CA ALA A 558 -25.67 11.57 -29.39
C ALA A 558 -26.17 10.46 -30.32
N ASP A 559 -25.44 9.35 -30.49
CA ASP A 559 -25.82 8.28 -31.42
C ASP A 559 -26.83 7.31 -30.79
N ASN A 560 -26.51 6.80 -29.59
CA ASN A 560 -27.28 5.74 -28.94
C ASN A 560 -28.27 6.27 -27.89
N LYS A 561 -28.19 7.55 -27.55
CA LYS A 561 -29.04 8.26 -26.57
C LYS A 561 -28.94 7.72 -25.14
N TYR A 562 -27.89 6.97 -24.81
CA TYR A 562 -27.63 6.57 -23.42
C TYR A 562 -27.06 7.74 -22.61
N ILE A 563 -27.53 7.87 -21.37
CA ILE A 563 -26.90 8.74 -20.38
C ILE A 563 -25.56 8.12 -20.03
N ARG A 564 -24.51 8.94 -20.04
CA ARG A 564 -23.13 8.51 -19.78
C ARG A 564 -22.61 9.09 -18.48
N LYS A 565 -23.04 10.31 -18.18
CA LYS A 565 -22.75 11.01 -16.95
C LYS A 565 -23.94 11.84 -16.54
N ALA A 566 -24.14 11.98 -15.25
CA ALA A 566 -25.17 12.79 -14.64
C ALA A 566 -24.62 13.42 -13.38
N LYS A 567 -24.64 14.75 -13.32
CA LYS A 567 -24.12 15.53 -12.20
C LYS A 567 -25.26 16.36 -11.63
N LEU A 568 -25.35 16.39 -10.31
CA LEU A 568 -26.25 17.23 -9.57
C LEU A 568 -25.44 18.04 -8.57
N GLU A 569 -25.55 19.35 -8.69
CA GLU A 569 -24.93 20.31 -7.77
C GLU A 569 -26.04 20.96 -6.96
N ILE A 570 -25.91 20.96 -5.64
CA ILE A 570 -26.88 21.53 -4.70
C ILE A 570 -26.14 22.49 -3.80
N ASN A 571 -26.51 23.77 -3.81
CA ASN A 571 -26.06 24.69 -2.77
C ASN A 571 -27.12 24.71 -1.67
N ALA A 572 -26.76 24.17 -0.52
CA ALA A 572 -27.63 24.03 0.64
C ALA A 572 -27.07 24.80 1.84
N VAL A 573 -27.88 25.00 2.88
CA VAL A 573 -27.45 25.62 4.13
C VAL A 573 -27.23 24.54 5.18
N ASP A 574 -26.04 24.46 5.76
CA ASP A 574 -25.77 23.53 6.85
C ASP A 574 -26.47 23.98 8.15
N PRO A 575 -26.53 23.15 9.21
CA PRO A 575 -27.16 23.52 10.48
C PRO A 575 -26.54 24.76 11.16
N GLN A 576 -25.33 25.18 10.76
CA GLN A 576 -24.67 26.39 11.24
C GLN A 576 -25.01 27.63 10.40
N GLY A 577 -25.88 27.52 9.40
CA GLY A 577 -26.25 28.63 8.52
C GLY A 577 -25.27 28.89 7.39
N LYS A 578 -24.23 28.06 7.21
CA LYS A 578 -23.22 28.23 6.16
C LYS A 578 -23.67 27.51 4.89
N THR A 579 -23.47 28.15 3.75
CA THR A 579 -23.72 27.51 2.46
C THR A 579 -22.66 26.46 2.15
N VAL A 580 -23.11 25.24 1.93
CA VAL A 580 -22.32 24.08 1.52
C VAL A 580 -22.75 23.64 0.13
N LYS A 581 -21.78 23.31 -0.72
CA LYS A 581 -22.03 22.75 -2.05
C LYS A 581 -21.93 21.25 -1.96
N VAL A 582 -23.00 20.54 -2.29
CA VAL A 582 -23.03 19.09 -2.39
C VAL A 582 -23.06 18.70 -3.86
N VAL A 583 -22.15 17.82 -4.25
CA VAL A 583 -22.02 17.30 -5.61
C VAL A 583 -22.33 15.82 -5.59
N TYR A 584 -23.34 15.43 -6.38
CA TYR A 584 -23.66 14.05 -6.68
C TYR A 584 -23.32 13.80 -8.16
N ASP A 585 -22.23 13.09 -8.42
CA ASP A 585 -21.80 12.69 -9.75
C ASP A 585 -22.09 11.22 -9.96
N GLN A 586 -22.66 10.86 -11.10
CA GLN A 586 -22.97 9.50 -11.46
C GLN A 586 -22.63 9.23 -12.92
N GLU A 587 -21.80 8.22 -13.12
CA GLU A 587 -21.31 7.79 -14.41
C GLU A 587 -21.85 6.41 -14.77
N PHE A 588 -22.09 6.17 -16.06
CA PHE A 588 -22.73 4.97 -16.58
C PHE A 588 -21.90 4.33 -17.71
N PHE A 589 -21.61 3.04 -17.53
CA PHE A 589 -20.73 2.26 -18.38
C PHE A 589 -21.45 1.01 -18.91
N THR A 590 -20.87 0.42 -19.96
CA THR A 590 -21.19 -0.96 -20.38
C THR A 590 -22.70 -1.27 -20.57
N HIS A 591 -23.46 -0.29 -21.09
CA HIS A 591 -24.89 -0.45 -21.41
C HIS A 591 -25.16 -1.70 -22.26
N GLY A 592 -26.00 -2.59 -21.76
CA GLY A 592 -26.37 -3.85 -22.41
C GLY A 592 -25.31 -4.95 -22.32
N ALA A 593 -24.35 -4.85 -21.39
CA ALA A 593 -23.36 -5.92 -21.17
C ALA A 593 -23.98 -7.16 -20.54
N ASP A 594 -23.40 -8.33 -20.83
CA ASP A 594 -23.79 -9.61 -20.21
C ASP A 594 -23.27 -9.70 -18.76
N LEU A 595 -23.84 -8.86 -17.88
CA LEU A 595 -23.54 -8.86 -16.45
C LEU A 595 -24.34 -9.99 -15.79
N ILE A 596 -23.68 -10.74 -14.90
CA ILE A 596 -24.28 -11.81 -14.13
C ILE A 596 -24.21 -11.43 -12.66
N ILE A 597 -25.38 -11.24 -12.05
CA ILE A 597 -25.52 -10.97 -10.61
C ILE A 597 -26.34 -12.11 -10.03
N ASP A 598 -25.63 -13.00 -9.34
CA ASP A 598 -26.18 -14.20 -8.71
C ASP A 598 -25.99 -14.16 -7.19
N LYS A 599 -26.77 -15.00 -6.49
CA LYS A 599 -26.61 -15.23 -5.06
C LYS A 599 -25.17 -15.69 -4.77
N PRO A 600 -24.52 -15.18 -3.71
CA PRO A 600 -23.19 -15.66 -3.33
C PRO A 600 -23.17 -17.18 -3.10
N ALA A 601 -22.09 -17.85 -3.52
CA ALA A 601 -21.98 -19.31 -3.43
C ALA A 601 -22.00 -19.85 -1.98
N ARG A 602 -21.59 -19.04 -1.01
CA ARG A 602 -21.62 -19.36 0.42
C ARG A 602 -22.29 -18.20 1.13
N VAL A 603 -23.44 -18.46 1.74
CA VAL A 603 -24.21 -17.47 2.48
C VAL A 603 -24.52 -18.02 3.87
N ARG A 604 -24.26 -17.20 4.88
CA ARG A 604 -24.67 -17.45 6.24
C ARG A 604 -26.02 -16.78 6.50
N GLU A 605 -26.95 -17.52 7.09
CA GLU A 605 -28.21 -16.95 7.58
C GLU A 605 -27.95 -16.11 8.83
N MET A 606 -28.45 -14.88 8.87
CA MET A 606 -28.37 -14.06 10.07
C MET A 606 -29.21 -14.72 11.19
N PRO A 607 -28.68 -14.89 12.41
CA PRO A 607 -29.43 -15.52 13.51
C PRO A 607 -30.77 -14.79 13.74
N LYS A 608 -31.86 -15.56 13.81
CA LYS A 608 -33.22 -15.00 13.96
C LYS A 608 -33.38 -14.12 15.22
N ASP A 609 -32.56 -14.36 16.24
CA ASP A 609 -32.62 -13.68 17.53
C ASP A 609 -31.91 -12.31 17.55
N GLN A 610 -31.23 -11.91 16.46
CA GLN A 610 -30.62 -10.58 16.30
C GLN A 610 -31.45 -9.63 15.42
N LYS A 611 -32.59 -10.08 14.87
CA LYS A 611 -33.43 -9.29 13.95
C LYS A 611 -34.27 -8.19 14.60
N SER A 612 -34.29 -8.06 15.94
CA SER A 612 -35.25 -7.20 16.64
C SER A 612 -34.69 -5.97 17.38
N GLU A 613 -33.38 -5.70 17.36
CA GLU A 613 -32.83 -4.52 18.08
C GLU A 613 -32.32 -3.39 17.17
N SER A 614 -32.20 -3.59 15.86
CA SER A 614 -31.75 -2.55 14.92
C SER A 614 -32.87 -1.81 14.18
N GLY A 615 -34.14 -2.21 14.34
CA GLY A 615 -35.26 -1.74 13.51
C GLY A 615 -36.31 -0.83 14.16
N GLU A 616 -36.38 -0.71 15.49
CA GLU A 616 -37.50 -0.01 16.17
C GLU A 616 -37.08 1.15 17.10
N GLY A 617 -35.93 1.81 16.84
CA GLY A 617 -35.35 2.79 17.78
C GLY A 617 -34.95 4.15 17.21
N SER A 618 -35.56 4.66 16.13
CA SER A 618 -35.29 6.05 15.68
C SER A 618 -36.51 6.85 15.24
N GLU A 619 -37.67 6.59 15.82
CA GLU A 619 -38.72 7.61 15.96
C GLU A 619 -38.73 8.04 17.43
N ASN A 620 -38.14 9.21 17.73
CA ASN A 620 -38.59 10.00 18.86
C ASN A 620 -38.22 11.49 18.74
N GLU A 621 -39.28 12.30 18.74
CA GLU A 621 -39.53 13.50 19.53
C GLU A 621 -38.38 14.43 19.91
N GLY A 622 -38.61 15.71 19.63
CA GLY A 622 -37.67 16.81 19.80
C GLY A 622 -37.27 17.09 21.25
N ALA A 623 -36.04 17.57 21.38
CA ALA A 623 -35.60 18.35 22.52
C ALA A 623 -35.02 19.67 22.00
N ASN A 624 -35.73 20.76 22.31
CA ASN A 624 -35.18 22.11 22.33
C ASN A 624 -33.87 22.11 23.14
N VAL A 625 -32.77 22.52 22.53
CA VAL A 625 -31.58 22.97 23.24
C VAL A 625 -31.57 24.49 23.12
N GLU A 626 -32.15 25.16 24.11
CA GLU A 626 -31.85 26.55 24.39
C GLU A 626 -30.41 26.65 24.90
N SER A 627 -29.72 27.63 24.33
CA SER A 627 -28.42 28.13 24.75
C SER A 627 -28.42 28.65 26.18
N SER A 628 -27.39 28.33 26.95
CA SER A 628 -26.80 29.29 27.89
C SER A 628 -25.37 28.90 28.23
N ASP A 629 -24.44 29.76 27.82
CA ASP A 629 -23.15 29.94 28.47
C ASP A 629 -23.34 30.40 29.94
N GLU A 630 -22.25 30.29 30.71
CA GLU A 630 -22.03 30.76 32.10
C GLU A 630 -22.39 29.78 33.24
N GLU A 631 -21.38 29.09 33.80
CA GLU A 631 -20.84 29.46 35.12
C GLU A 631 -19.64 28.59 35.53
N ALA A 632 -18.72 29.23 36.26
CA ALA A 632 -17.43 28.73 36.66
C ALA A 632 -17.44 28.03 38.03
N ALA A 633 -16.47 27.13 38.20
CA ALA A 633 -15.72 26.83 39.43
C ALA A 633 -16.34 26.00 40.58
N GLN A 634 -15.45 25.19 41.19
CA GLN A 634 -15.49 24.54 42.52
C GLN A 634 -16.35 23.26 42.65
N VAL A 635 -15.96 22.16 43.31
CA VAL A 635 -14.85 21.74 44.17
C VAL A 635 -14.88 20.20 44.28
N ALA A 636 -13.70 19.62 44.54
CA ALA A 636 -13.34 18.24 44.94
C ALA A 636 -14.41 17.25 45.47
N GLU A 637 -14.32 15.99 45.04
CA GLU A 637 -13.71 14.88 45.80
C GLU A 637 -13.24 13.76 44.86
#